data_AF-A0A7J7GI97-F1
#
_entry.id   AF-A0A7J7GI97-F1
#
_cell.length_a   1.000
_cell.length_b   1.000
_cell.length_c   1.000
_cell.angle_alpha   90.00
_cell.angle_beta   90.00
_cell.angle_gamma   90.00
#
_symmetry.space_group_name_H-M   'P 1'
#
loop_
_entity.id
_entity.type
_entity.pdbx_description
1 polymer ?
#
loop_
_entity_poly.entity_id
_entity_poly.type
_entity_poly.pdbx_seq_one_letter_code
_entity_poly.pdbx_strand_id
1 'polypeptide(L)'
;MVSKVGEGGGGGEEMVRGGGRIRIGDRDPDEKSKNNEDDPTLFNLYPIFSHFNTLDPSSMNNTFSAAGPHYASPSNSHWSSPISCDRSHANYDLCSINGPTVLDPTVSTFYVVGPTTSTLIVEKVRPYPQKNSSQTMDRIKEITLTSGPPSPQCMIQHNARALVFSVGGYTWNFFHTFIDGFIPLFITVNSMFADQDLVLVITNSEDWWVRKYADLFHSFSKHPIIILENDTSTHCFPSATVGLISHGFMTIDPKQLPNSKTILQFHAILEQTYCHDRLSLKTQSRPRLILVTRTGGVGRVIMNQDDMKRVAEEEGFDVIEFEPKHETPLREACELVSSSHAMVGVHGAALTYGLFLRPGSVLMQVVGLGQDNVAELCFGSCYRDMKLEYMEYKIGVDESTLVDRYGKDDVIVKDSKALQVEWYDAIMEVYLRQQNVKLDMVRFREYLKKAYEKAKILMHNEAGTTFSVFLDPQSQEHAHSDSAGPIICNRSHRSYDICSINGPTILDPKVSTFYAIGHTSSTTQVEKVKPYPRKWDIFRMSQITEVTLASGPPRAPCMVQHNAPALLFSAGGYSGDFFTDFSDEFIPLFITINSIYSSEDLVLVISNAHDWWTRRYADLLQTFSKYPIINLDNDTTTHCFPSVTIGLISLDLMSADPKPRPNSKTISHFHALLDKTYAHNHPSNPTSLKSRPQLVLAGRNSAIGRVIINRAKVKKVAEEEGFDVIEFEPKYATPLREAYALVSSSHVMVGVHGAALTHFLFLQPGSVFMQVVPIGTEQLAEVCFGNLARDMGLKYMEYKIGVEESSLVDEYGKDAMVLRDAEAFLKKKGGWSSGTVETYLKKQNVRLNLTRFRGYLKKAFVKAKAFMDKEG
;
A
#
# COMPACT_ATOMS: atom_id res chain seq x y z
N MET A 1 36.41 11.49 -65.01
CA MET A 1 35.23 11.91 -65.81
C MET A 1 34.31 12.65 -64.84
N VAL A 2 34.13 13.97 -64.99
CA VAL A 2 32.90 14.62 -65.53
C VAL A 2 31.70 14.37 -64.59
N SER A 3 31.07 15.34 -63.91
CA SER A 3 31.16 16.82 -63.85
C SER A 3 30.57 17.34 -62.50
N LYS A 4 31.03 18.45 -61.87
CA LYS A 4 30.51 19.85 -61.95
C LYS A 4 28.98 19.95 -61.68
N VAL A 5 28.35 20.83 -60.86
CA VAL A 5 28.61 22.11 -60.11
C VAL A 5 27.60 22.13 -58.90
N GLY A 6 27.69 22.88 -57.78
CA GLY A 6 28.70 23.78 -57.17
C GLY A 6 28.10 24.77 -56.13
N GLU A 7 28.99 25.54 -55.50
CA GLU A 7 28.93 26.82 -54.72
C GLU A 7 27.64 27.69 -54.69
N GLY A 8 27.37 28.52 -53.66
CA GLY A 8 28.10 28.86 -52.42
C GLY A 8 27.60 30.16 -51.74
N GLY A 9 28.25 30.58 -50.63
CA GLY A 9 28.11 31.90 -49.96
C GLY A 9 27.01 32.01 -48.87
N GLY A 10 27.18 32.77 -47.77
CA GLY A 10 28.34 33.52 -47.28
C GLY A 10 27.98 34.91 -46.70
N GLY A 11 28.42 35.19 -45.45
CA GLY A 11 28.30 36.50 -44.76
C GLY A 11 27.14 36.60 -43.76
N GLY A 12 27.23 37.30 -42.62
CA GLY A 12 28.37 38.03 -42.02
C GLY A 12 27.95 39.38 -41.42
N GLU A 13 28.31 39.63 -40.14
CA GLU A 13 28.29 40.94 -39.44
C GLU A 13 26.92 41.67 -39.30
N GLU A 14 26.72 42.72 -38.50
CA GLU A 14 27.17 43.07 -37.12
C GLU A 14 26.16 44.11 -36.55
N MET A 15 26.28 44.48 -35.28
CA MET A 15 25.51 45.46 -34.46
C MET A 15 24.80 46.65 -35.17
N VAL A 16 23.69 47.15 -34.57
CA VAL A 16 23.60 48.50 -33.96
C VAL A 16 22.26 48.76 -33.22
N ARG A 17 22.28 49.75 -32.32
CA ARG A 17 21.24 50.15 -31.33
C ARG A 17 20.05 50.95 -31.91
N GLY A 18 18.92 50.88 -31.21
CA GLY A 18 17.84 51.88 -31.20
C GLY A 18 16.49 51.24 -30.82
N GLY A 19 15.65 51.74 -29.91
CA GLY A 19 15.65 53.04 -29.23
C GLY A 19 14.34 53.79 -29.47
N GLY A 20 13.23 53.35 -28.87
CA GLY A 20 11.91 53.96 -29.08
C GLY A 20 10.92 53.71 -27.94
N ARG A 21 10.65 54.75 -27.14
CA ARG A 21 9.56 54.76 -26.14
C ARG A 21 8.22 55.06 -26.82
N ILE A 22 7.17 54.36 -26.40
CA ILE A 22 5.82 54.96 -26.28
C ILE A 22 5.29 54.59 -24.90
N ARG A 23 4.82 55.60 -24.15
CA ARG A 23 3.99 55.47 -22.94
C ARG A 23 2.71 56.27 -23.18
N ILE A 24 1.60 55.76 -22.64
CA ILE A 24 0.60 56.44 -21.77
C ILE A 24 -0.72 55.70 -21.92
N GLY A 25 -1.37 55.37 -20.80
CA GLY A 25 -2.69 54.73 -20.82
C GLY A 25 -3.17 54.17 -19.49
N ASP A 26 -2.96 54.87 -18.36
CA ASP A 26 -3.56 54.47 -17.08
C ASP A 26 -5.08 54.69 -17.09
N ARG A 27 -5.85 53.66 -16.72
CA ARG A 27 -7.14 53.79 -16.02
C ARG A 27 -7.59 52.45 -15.44
N ASP A 28 -7.92 52.49 -14.15
CA ASP A 28 -8.54 51.46 -13.29
C ASP A 28 -9.78 52.14 -12.64
N PRO A 29 -10.74 51.46 -11.97
CA PRO A 29 -10.96 50.02 -11.79
C PRO A 29 -12.43 49.57 -12.01
N ASP A 30 -12.80 48.40 -11.43
CA ASP A 30 -14.15 47.84 -11.17
C ASP A 30 -14.98 47.24 -12.35
N GLU A 31 -15.13 45.90 -12.40
CA GLU A 31 -16.28 45.21 -11.76
C GLU A 31 -16.22 43.65 -11.81
N LYS A 32 -16.24 43.05 -10.61
CA LYS A 32 -16.67 41.70 -10.18
C LYS A 32 -16.96 40.58 -11.23
N SER A 33 -16.36 39.42 -10.98
CA SER A 33 -17.13 38.16 -10.86
C SER A 33 -16.69 37.40 -9.60
N LYS A 34 -17.66 36.94 -8.81
CA LYS A 34 -17.47 36.19 -7.55
C LYS A 34 -17.59 34.67 -7.77
N ASN A 35 -17.22 33.93 -6.73
CA ASN A 35 -17.49 32.51 -6.43
C ASN A 35 -16.31 31.58 -6.77
N ASN A 36 -15.78 30.75 -5.86
CA ASN A 36 -16.03 30.60 -4.41
C ASN A 36 -14.70 30.31 -3.70
N GLU A 37 -14.57 30.79 -2.46
CA GLU A 37 -13.59 30.29 -1.48
C GLU A 37 -14.16 29.07 -0.73
N ASP A 38 -13.35 28.52 0.18
CA ASP A 38 -13.66 27.45 1.15
C ASP A 38 -13.65 25.98 0.68
N ASP A 39 -12.49 25.32 0.85
CA ASP A 39 -12.41 23.99 1.48
C ASP A 39 -11.12 23.88 2.33
N PRO A 40 -11.20 23.87 3.69
CA PRO A 40 -10.05 23.85 4.57
C PRO A 40 -9.96 22.56 5.42
N THR A 41 -9.19 21.54 4.99
CA THR A 41 -8.99 20.31 5.80
C THR A 41 -7.55 19.80 5.85
N LEU A 42 -6.76 20.27 6.83
CA LEU A 42 -5.56 19.59 7.33
C LEU A 42 -5.42 19.75 8.86
N PHE A 43 -5.34 18.62 9.56
CA PHE A 43 -4.90 18.41 10.95
C PHE A 43 -5.58 19.18 12.10
N ASN A 44 -6.35 18.44 12.92
CA ASN A 44 -6.43 18.67 14.38
C ASN A 44 -6.87 17.40 15.14
N LEU A 45 -6.14 17.05 16.22
CA LEU A 45 -6.38 15.91 17.12
C LEU A 45 -6.36 16.41 18.58
N TYR A 46 -7.53 16.64 19.19
CA TYR A 46 -7.62 17.37 20.47
C TYR A 46 -8.78 16.99 21.44
N PRO A 47 -9.48 15.83 21.33
CA PRO A 47 -9.89 15.14 22.58
C PRO A 47 -10.10 13.62 22.47
N ILE A 48 -9.79 12.87 23.53
CA ILE A 48 -10.31 11.50 23.74
C ILE A 48 -10.55 11.23 25.24
N PHE A 49 -9.69 11.66 26.17
CA PHE A 49 -9.79 11.24 27.59
C PHE A 49 -10.15 12.34 28.61
N SER A 50 -10.98 13.32 28.25
CA SER A 50 -11.45 14.36 29.19
C SER A 50 -12.38 13.88 30.32
N HIS A 51 -12.68 12.57 30.42
CA HIS A 51 -13.71 12.01 31.32
C HIS A 51 -13.22 10.83 32.19
N PHE A 52 -12.00 10.91 32.75
CA PHE A 52 -11.56 10.00 33.83
C PHE A 52 -11.78 10.53 35.26
N ASN A 53 -12.30 11.75 35.43
CA ASN A 53 -12.46 12.40 36.75
C ASN A 53 -13.66 11.92 37.60
N THR A 54 -14.32 10.80 37.27
CA THR A 54 -15.55 10.34 37.97
C THR A 54 -15.60 8.84 38.31
N LEU A 55 -14.47 8.12 38.35
CA LEU A 55 -14.43 6.74 38.82
C LEU A 55 -13.48 6.56 40.01
N ASP A 56 -14.07 6.55 41.21
CA ASP A 56 -13.42 6.16 42.46
C ASP A 56 -13.12 4.64 42.45
N PRO A 57 -11.85 4.20 42.57
CA PRO A 57 -11.47 2.79 42.57
C PRO A 57 -12.07 1.95 43.72
N SER A 58 -12.61 2.58 44.76
CA SER A 58 -13.18 1.89 45.93
C SER A 58 -14.58 1.29 45.69
N SER A 59 -15.26 1.66 44.58
CA SER A 59 -16.61 1.17 44.26
C SER A 59 -16.68 -0.26 43.70
N MET A 60 -15.55 -0.85 43.27
CA MET A 60 -15.48 -2.23 42.80
C MET A 60 -15.36 -3.25 43.95
N ASN A 61 -16.35 -3.28 44.85
CA ASN A 61 -16.50 -4.39 45.78
C ASN A 61 -17.97 -4.66 46.16
N ASN A 62 -18.41 -5.87 45.80
CA ASN A 62 -19.61 -6.59 46.21
C ASN A 62 -21.01 -6.19 45.70
N THR A 63 -21.69 -7.24 45.25
CA THR A 63 -23.15 -7.45 45.17
C THR A 63 -23.98 -6.43 44.39
N PHE A 64 -24.51 -6.87 43.23
CA PHE A 64 -25.96 -6.87 43.02
C PHE A 64 -26.41 -8.07 42.17
N SER A 65 -27.69 -8.43 42.31
CA SER A 65 -28.22 -9.78 42.08
C SER A 65 -28.50 -10.13 40.62
N ALA A 66 -28.57 -11.44 40.35
CA ALA A 66 -29.05 -11.99 39.10
C ALA A 66 -30.51 -11.61 38.79
N ALA A 67 -30.72 -10.98 37.64
CA ALA A 67 -31.99 -10.95 36.93
C ALA A 67 -31.67 -10.98 35.42
N GLY A 68 -31.65 -12.17 34.82
CA GLY A 68 -31.39 -12.31 33.38
C GLY A 68 -32.62 -11.91 32.55
N PRO A 69 -32.45 -11.32 31.36
CA PRO A 69 -33.56 -11.11 30.45
C PRO A 69 -33.98 -12.45 29.82
N HIS A 70 -35.19 -12.90 30.15
CA HIS A 70 -35.81 -14.05 29.49
C HIS A 70 -36.14 -13.71 28.03
N TYR A 71 -35.42 -14.30 27.09
CA TYR A 71 -35.82 -14.32 25.68
C TYR A 71 -36.97 -15.32 25.48
N ALA A 72 -38.18 -14.82 25.35
CA ALA A 72 -39.37 -15.63 25.06
C ALA A 72 -39.48 -15.97 23.56
N SER A 73 -39.92 -17.19 23.26
CA SER A 73 -40.25 -17.65 21.90
C SER A 73 -41.53 -16.95 21.36
N PRO A 74 -41.73 -16.91 20.03
CA PRO A 74 -42.71 -16.00 19.42
C PRO A 74 -44.16 -16.48 19.55
N SER A 75 -45.02 -15.66 20.16
CA SER A 75 -46.47 -15.79 20.04
C SER A 75 -47.15 -14.41 19.97
N ASN A 76 -47.75 -14.15 18.81
CA ASN A 76 -48.67 -13.08 18.40
C ASN A 76 -48.84 -11.76 19.21
N SER A 77 -48.85 -10.68 18.42
CA SER A 77 -49.64 -9.44 18.58
C SER A 77 -49.43 -8.59 19.84
N HIS A 78 -48.37 -7.77 19.82
CA HIS A 78 -48.45 -6.34 20.15
C HIS A 78 -47.34 -5.64 19.35
N TRP A 79 -47.67 -4.63 18.54
CA TRP A 79 -46.64 -3.83 17.86
C TRP A 79 -46.00 -2.93 18.92
N SER A 80 -44.74 -3.24 19.27
CA SER A 80 -43.84 -2.29 19.92
C SER A 80 -43.65 -1.05 19.02
N SER A 81 -43.16 0.05 19.59
CA SER A 81 -42.84 1.25 18.80
C SER A 81 -42.02 0.87 17.56
N PRO A 82 -42.39 1.34 16.35
CA PRO A 82 -41.73 0.93 15.11
C PRO A 82 -40.25 1.34 15.08
N ILE A 83 -39.87 2.34 15.89
CA ILE A 83 -38.50 2.75 16.17
C ILE A 83 -38.26 2.61 17.67
N SER A 84 -37.13 2.03 18.06
CA SER A 84 -36.70 1.91 19.46
C SER A 84 -35.21 2.19 19.58
N CYS A 85 -34.82 3.08 20.49
CA CYS A 85 -33.43 3.43 20.78
C CYS A 85 -33.09 3.16 22.25
N ASP A 86 -32.05 2.36 22.49
CA ASP A 86 -31.39 2.26 23.77
C ASP A 86 -30.20 3.24 23.79
N ARG A 87 -30.21 4.11 24.80
CA ARG A 87 -29.19 5.13 25.06
C ARG A 87 -28.60 5.02 26.47
N SER A 88 -28.92 3.94 27.19
CA SER A 88 -28.56 3.73 28.59
C SER A 88 -27.09 3.35 28.78
N HIS A 89 -26.46 2.74 27.77
CA HIS A 89 -25.07 2.36 27.84
C HIS A 89 -24.13 3.58 27.76
N ALA A 90 -23.07 3.57 28.57
CA ALA A 90 -22.15 4.69 28.68
C ALA A 90 -21.38 4.99 27.39
N ASN A 91 -21.13 3.99 26.54
CA ASN A 91 -20.18 4.10 25.43
C ASN A 91 -20.81 4.07 24.02
N TYR A 92 -22.09 3.74 23.86
CA TYR A 92 -22.74 3.68 22.54
C TYR A 92 -24.25 3.98 22.65
N ASP A 93 -24.82 4.46 21.55
CA ASP A 93 -26.28 4.44 21.31
C ASP A 93 -26.60 3.33 20.32
N LEU A 94 -27.74 2.65 20.52
CA LEU A 94 -28.21 1.58 19.65
C LEU A 94 -29.69 1.78 19.32
N CYS A 95 -29.99 2.03 18.06
CA CYS A 95 -31.37 2.17 17.57
C CYS A 95 -31.76 1.03 16.64
N SER A 96 -33.06 0.73 16.58
CA SER A 96 -33.65 -0.33 15.76
C SER A 96 -34.95 0.13 15.13
N ILE A 97 -35.20 -0.30 13.89
CA ILE A 97 -36.48 -0.21 13.21
C ILE A 97 -37.08 -1.61 13.12
N ASN A 98 -38.20 -1.82 13.81
CA ASN A 98 -38.83 -3.12 14.00
C ASN A 98 -39.89 -3.39 12.93
N GLY A 99 -39.50 -3.31 11.66
CA GLY A 99 -40.36 -3.58 10.51
C GLY A 99 -39.76 -3.06 9.19
N PRO A 100 -40.49 -3.24 8.07
CA PRO A 100 -40.05 -2.80 6.76
C PRO A 100 -39.68 -1.32 6.73
N THR A 101 -38.58 -0.98 6.06
CA THR A 101 -38.01 0.37 6.06
C THR A 101 -37.29 0.70 4.75
N VAL A 102 -37.31 1.98 4.34
CA VAL A 102 -36.56 2.50 3.20
C VAL A 102 -35.46 3.43 3.71
N LEU A 103 -34.21 3.15 3.38
CA LEU A 103 -33.09 4.06 3.48
C LEU A 103 -33.06 4.99 2.26
N ASP A 104 -33.01 6.29 2.49
CA ASP A 104 -32.55 7.28 1.52
C ASP A 104 -31.12 7.73 1.88
N PRO A 105 -30.10 7.33 1.10
CA PRO A 105 -28.72 7.75 1.34
C PRO A 105 -28.50 9.26 1.27
N THR A 106 -29.21 9.93 0.36
CA THR A 106 -28.99 11.35 0.00
C THR A 106 -29.30 12.29 1.17
N VAL A 107 -30.28 11.93 2.00
CA VAL A 107 -30.63 12.61 3.26
C VAL A 107 -30.29 11.77 4.50
N SER A 108 -29.60 10.64 4.33
CA SER A 108 -29.15 9.73 5.41
C SER A 108 -30.26 9.39 6.41
N THR A 109 -31.45 9.09 5.87
CA THR A 109 -32.67 8.88 6.64
C THR A 109 -33.30 7.54 6.33
N PHE A 110 -33.68 6.80 7.38
CA PHE A 110 -34.55 5.62 7.28
C PHE A 110 -36.01 6.00 7.55
N TYR A 111 -36.90 5.58 6.66
CA TYR A 111 -38.34 5.76 6.76
C TYR A 111 -39.02 4.43 7.08
N VAL A 112 -39.91 4.38 8.07
CA VAL A 112 -40.74 3.20 8.36
C VAL A 112 -41.79 3.04 7.26
N VAL A 113 -41.96 1.82 6.74
CA VAL A 113 -42.99 1.47 5.76
C VAL A 113 -44.16 0.78 6.46
N GLY A 114 -45.31 1.45 6.52
CA GLY A 114 -46.50 0.93 7.17
C GLY A 114 -47.60 1.99 7.32
N PRO A 115 -48.75 1.64 7.94
CA PRO A 115 -49.76 2.63 8.28
C PRO A 115 -49.18 3.64 9.26
N THR A 116 -49.25 4.93 8.91
CA THR A 116 -48.78 6.03 9.76
C THR A 116 -49.45 5.98 11.12
N THR A 117 -48.67 5.71 12.17
CA THR A 117 -49.10 5.94 13.55
C THR A 117 -49.45 7.43 13.71
N SER A 118 -50.52 7.74 14.45
CA SER A 118 -50.95 9.14 14.67
C SER A 118 -49.87 10.04 15.29
N THR A 119 -48.85 9.43 15.90
CA THR A 119 -47.63 10.07 16.37
C THR A 119 -46.49 9.90 15.37
N LEU A 120 -45.97 11.03 14.89
CA LEU A 120 -44.68 11.11 14.21
C LEU A 120 -43.55 10.83 15.22
N ILE A 121 -42.71 9.85 14.93
CA ILE A 121 -41.50 9.52 15.68
C ILE A 121 -40.31 9.93 14.81
N VAL A 122 -39.40 10.71 15.36
CA VAL A 122 -38.12 11.08 14.73
C VAL A 122 -37.01 10.84 15.74
N GLU A 123 -36.12 9.90 15.45
CA GLU A 123 -34.91 9.63 16.24
C GLU A 123 -33.66 9.99 15.45
N LYS A 124 -32.65 10.47 16.16
CA LYS A 124 -31.36 10.91 15.61
C LYS A 124 -30.22 10.22 16.34
N VAL A 125 -29.36 9.52 15.60
CA VAL A 125 -28.29 8.71 16.17
C VAL A 125 -27.01 8.85 15.32
N ARG A 126 -25.88 8.99 16.00
CA ARG A 126 -24.54 8.96 15.41
C ARG A 126 -23.97 7.56 15.66
N PRO A 127 -23.92 6.67 14.65
CA PRO A 127 -23.77 5.23 14.89
C PRO A 127 -22.30 4.80 15.04
N TYR A 128 -21.65 5.32 16.08
CA TYR A 128 -20.24 5.07 16.39
C TYR A 128 -20.07 4.79 17.90
N PRO A 129 -19.22 3.82 18.29
CA PRO A 129 -18.79 3.67 19.69
C PRO A 129 -18.05 4.92 20.20
N GLN A 130 -17.89 5.05 21.52
CA GLN A 130 -17.37 6.25 22.20
C GLN A 130 -18.32 7.48 22.17
N LYS A 131 -19.62 7.25 22.39
CA LYS A 131 -20.68 8.29 22.48
C LYS A 131 -20.31 9.56 23.26
N ASN A 132 -19.51 9.46 24.32
CA ASN A 132 -19.15 10.60 25.17
C ASN A 132 -18.00 11.46 24.61
N SER A 133 -17.36 11.07 23.51
CA SER A 133 -16.26 11.83 22.88
C SER A 133 -16.82 12.90 21.94
N SER A 134 -17.13 14.08 22.49
CA SER A 134 -17.87 15.15 21.77
C SER A 134 -17.29 15.51 20.39
N GLN A 135 -16.02 15.93 20.30
CA GLN A 135 -15.43 16.32 19.01
C GLN A 135 -15.19 15.12 18.05
N THR A 136 -15.27 13.88 18.54
CA THR A 136 -15.31 12.69 17.67
C THR A 136 -16.70 12.56 17.07
N MET A 137 -17.72 12.56 17.92
CA MET A 137 -19.12 12.48 17.55
C MET A 137 -19.51 13.60 16.58
N ASP A 138 -18.93 14.79 16.69
CA ASP A 138 -19.17 15.90 15.75
C ASP A 138 -18.72 15.63 14.30
N ARG A 139 -17.83 14.66 14.08
CA ARG A 139 -17.43 14.17 12.75
C ARG A 139 -18.28 12.98 12.26
N ILE A 140 -19.00 12.32 13.17
CA ILE A 140 -19.87 11.19 12.86
C ILE A 140 -21.17 11.70 12.24
N LYS A 141 -21.50 11.19 11.05
CA LYS A 141 -22.75 11.51 10.36
C LYS A 141 -23.93 11.07 11.21
N GLU A 142 -24.87 11.98 11.40
CA GLU A 142 -26.11 11.68 12.10
C GLU A 142 -27.09 10.99 11.13
N ILE A 143 -27.56 9.80 11.52
CA ILE A 143 -28.59 9.05 10.82
C ILE A 143 -29.93 9.38 11.48
N THR A 144 -30.92 9.73 10.65
CA THR A 144 -32.29 9.98 11.11
C THR A 144 -33.15 8.74 10.87
N LEU A 145 -33.95 8.35 11.87
CA LEU A 145 -34.96 7.29 11.75
C LEU A 145 -36.33 7.92 11.94
N THR A 146 -37.28 7.72 11.01
CA THR A 146 -38.58 8.40 11.09
C THR A 146 -39.78 7.56 10.67
N SER A 147 -40.93 7.78 11.31
CA SER A 147 -42.23 7.24 10.89
C SER A 147 -43.04 8.14 9.94
N GLY A 148 -42.48 9.30 9.55
CA GLY A 148 -43.06 10.22 8.56
C GLY A 148 -42.06 11.30 8.09
N PRO A 149 -42.21 11.96 6.93
CA PRO A 149 -43.26 11.84 5.91
C PRO A 149 -43.27 10.46 5.20
N PRO A 150 -44.23 10.19 4.29
CA PRO A 150 -44.28 8.93 3.56
C PRO A 150 -42.92 8.54 2.96
N SER A 151 -42.55 7.26 3.08
CA SER A 151 -41.27 6.74 2.60
C SER A 151 -41.09 7.02 1.10
N PRO A 152 -39.88 7.36 0.64
CA PRO A 152 -39.61 7.48 -0.79
C PRO A 152 -39.82 6.14 -1.50
N GLN A 153 -39.97 6.18 -2.82
CA GLN A 153 -40.13 4.96 -3.62
C GLN A 153 -38.90 4.06 -3.48
N CYS A 154 -39.11 2.75 -3.48
CA CYS A 154 -38.06 1.74 -3.41
C CYS A 154 -37.34 1.60 -4.76
N MET A 155 -36.01 1.68 -4.78
CA MET A 155 -35.21 1.39 -5.98
C MET A 155 -34.53 0.01 -5.89
N ILE A 156 -33.99 -0.34 -4.72
CA ILE A 156 -33.28 -1.60 -4.48
C ILE A 156 -33.91 -2.34 -3.30
N GLN A 157 -34.42 -3.55 -3.55
CA GLN A 157 -35.05 -4.39 -2.53
C GLN A 157 -34.05 -5.39 -1.95
N HIS A 158 -33.87 -5.36 -0.63
CA HIS A 158 -33.11 -6.35 0.12
C HIS A 158 -34.04 -7.28 0.90
N ASN A 159 -33.64 -8.56 1.00
CA ASN A 159 -34.31 -9.57 1.83
C ASN A 159 -33.59 -9.78 3.18
N ALA A 160 -32.39 -9.24 3.33
CA ALA A 160 -31.55 -9.27 4.52
C ALA A 160 -31.68 -7.97 5.32
N ARG A 161 -31.40 -8.01 6.62
CA ARG A 161 -31.59 -6.86 7.55
C ARG A 161 -30.42 -5.86 7.43
N ALA A 162 -30.66 -4.57 7.57
CA ALA A 162 -29.56 -3.58 7.56
C ALA A 162 -28.88 -3.48 8.93
N LEU A 163 -27.54 -3.45 8.95
CA LEU A 163 -26.73 -3.00 10.08
C LEU A 163 -25.92 -1.76 9.66
N VAL A 164 -26.20 -0.64 10.34
CA VAL A 164 -25.67 0.69 10.00
C VAL A 164 -24.66 1.15 11.03
N PHE A 165 -23.44 1.49 10.60
CA PHE A 165 -22.40 2.04 11.46
C PHE A 165 -21.51 3.06 10.75
N SER A 166 -20.88 3.94 11.52
CA SER A 166 -19.91 4.91 11.02
C SER A 166 -18.49 4.43 11.23
N VAL A 167 -17.59 4.88 10.36
CA VAL A 167 -16.14 4.71 10.51
C VAL A 167 -15.39 6.05 10.62
N GLY A 168 -16.11 7.18 10.65
CA GLY A 168 -15.57 8.55 10.58
C GLY A 168 -14.85 9.08 11.82
N GLY A 169 -14.73 8.26 12.87
CA GLY A 169 -14.00 8.61 14.09
C GLY A 169 -12.50 8.36 13.95
N TYR A 170 -11.98 7.38 14.69
CA TYR A 170 -10.54 7.08 14.72
C TYR A 170 -10.11 5.92 13.84
N THR A 171 -11.01 5.28 13.09
CA THR A 171 -10.75 3.99 12.40
C THR A 171 -9.68 4.03 11.30
N TRP A 172 -9.23 5.23 10.90
CA TRP A 172 -8.03 5.48 10.10
C TRP A 172 -6.74 4.98 10.79
N ASN A 173 -6.74 4.87 12.12
CA ASN A 173 -5.67 4.27 12.90
C ASN A 173 -5.95 2.77 13.10
N PHE A 174 -4.95 1.92 12.83
CA PHE A 174 -5.10 0.46 12.87
C PHE A 174 -5.59 -0.11 14.22
N PHE A 175 -5.17 0.47 15.35
CA PHE A 175 -5.71 0.09 16.67
C PHE A 175 -7.20 0.41 16.76
N HIS A 176 -7.57 1.63 16.38
CA HIS A 176 -8.95 2.12 16.36
C HIS A 176 -9.86 1.38 15.36
N THR A 177 -9.32 0.90 14.24
CA THR A 177 -10.06 0.02 13.30
C THR A 177 -10.64 -1.22 14.01
N PHE A 178 -9.88 -1.81 14.94
CA PHE A 178 -10.31 -3.03 15.63
C PHE A 178 -11.19 -2.75 16.85
N ILE A 179 -10.76 -1.85 17.75
CA ILE A 179 -11.49 -1.51 18.98
C ILE A 179 -12.80 -0.75 18.75
N ASP A 180 -12.89 0.14 17.75
CA ASP A 180 -14.09 0.95 17.47
C ASP A 180 -14.89 0.42 16.27
N GLY A 181 -14.28 -0.40 15.43
CA GLY A 181 -14.89 -1.00 14.24
C GLY A 181 -15.15 -2.50 14.40
N PHE A 182 -14.14 -3.34 14.17
CA PHE A 182 -14.35 -4.78 13.96
C PHE A 182 -14.74 -5.59 15.19
N ILE A 183 -14.23 -5.26 16.39
CA ILE A 183 -14.65 -5.92 17.63
C ILE A 183 -16.11 -5.54 17.97
N PRO A 184 -16.51 -4.25 17.96
CA PRO A 184 -17.92 -3.86 18.10
C PRO A 184 -18.83 -4.43 17.02
N LEU A 185 -18.37 -4.53 15.76
CA LEU A 185 -19.10 -5.19 14.68
C LEU A 185 -19.32 -6.69 14.98
N PHE A 186 -18.26 -7.42 15.37
CA PHE A 186 -18.37 -8.82 15.76
C PHE A 186 -19.33 -9.03 16.93
N ILE A 187 -19.24 -8.20 17.97
CA ILE A 187 -20.17 -8.21 19.12
C ILE A 187 -21.60 -8.00 18.62
N THR A 188 -21.86 -6.95 17.84
CA THR A 188 -23.21 -6.58 17.37
C THR A 188 -23.83 -7.68 16.50
N VAL A 189 -23.06 -8.23 15.55
CA VAL A 189 -23.50 -9.35 14.69
C VAL A 189 -23.85 -10.57 15.54
N ASN A 190 -23.00 -10.96 16.50
CA ASN A 190 -23.25 -12.13 17.35
C ASN A 190 -24.33 -11.91 18.42
N SER A 191 -24.65 -10.66 18.78
CA SER A 191 -25.75 -10.31 19.70
C SER A 191 -27.12 -10.25 19.01
N MET A 192 -27.19 -9.73 17.78
CA MET A 192 -28.47 -9.31 17.16
C MET A 192 -28.79 -10.00 15.83
N PHE A 193 -27.81 -10.63 15.21
CA PHE A 193 -27.88 -11.23 13.86
C PHE A 193 -27.35 -12.67 13.82
N ALA A 194 -27.27 -13.35 14.97
CA ALA A 194 -26.86 -14.75 15.02
C ALA A 194 -27.70 -15.60 14.05
N ASP A 195 -27.01 -16.27 13.12
CA ASP A 195 -27.56 -17.10 12.05
C ASP A 195 -28.55 -16.39 11.10
N GLN A 196 -28.54 -15.05 11.07
CA GLN A 196 -29.37 -14.22 10.18
C GLN A 196 -28.54 -13.52 9.11
N ASP A 197 -29.18 -13.34 7.95
CA ASP A 197 -28.60 -12.65 6.81
C ASP A 197 -28.69 -11.12 6.97
N LEU A 198 -27.58 -10.41 6.73
CA LEU A 198 -27.46 -8.97 6.97
C LEU A 198 -26.73 -8.25 5.83
N VAL A 199 -27.11 -6.98 5.60
CA VAL A 199 -26.44 -6.04 4.70
C VAL A 199 -25.75 -4.98 5.55
N LEU A 200 -24.46 -4.75 5.29
CA LEU A 200 -23.69 -3.70 5.97
C LEU A 200 -23.89 -2.36 5.25
N VAL A 201 -24.27 -1.34 6.02
CA VAL A 201 -24.37 0.05 5.57
C VAL A 201 -23.34 0.86 6.36
N ILE A 202 -22.34 1.41 5.67
CA ILE A 202 -21.22 2.13 6.28
C ILE A 202 -21.29 3.60 5.91
N THR A 203 -21.13 4.49 6.89
CA THR A 203 -21.07 5.95 6.69
C THR A 203 -19.75 6.55 7.15
N ASN A 204 -19.40 7.72 6.61
CA ASN A 204 -18.11 8.39 6.77
C ASN A 204 -16.93 7.51 6.32
N SER A 205 -17.12 6.66 5.31
CA SER A 205 -16.07 5.76 4.85
C SER A 205 -15.37 6.26 3.59
N GLU A 206 -14.05 6.30 3.62
CA GLU A 206 -13.25 6.41 2.40
C GLU A 206 -13.12 5.04 1.71
N ASP A 207 -13.16 5.01 0.39
CA ASP A 207 -13.14 3.76 -0.39
C ASP A 207 -11.95 2.85 -0.06
N TRP A 208 -10.77 3.42 0.22
CA TRP A 208 -9.57 2.62 0.49
C TRP A 208 -9.73 1.80 1.76
N TRP A 209 -10.50 2.29 2.75
CA TRP A 209 -10.68 1.61 4.03
C TRP A 209 -11.56 0.37 3.85
N VAL A 210 -12.71 0.51 3.17
CA VAL A 210 -13.58 -0.63 2.83
C VAL A 210 -12.82 -1.66 1.99
N ARG A 211 -12.03 -1.21 1.00
CA ARG A 211 -11.23 -2.10 0.14
C ARG A 211 -10.12 -2.82 0.92
N LYS A 212 -9.49 -2.19 1.91
CA LYS A 212 -8.45 -2.82 2.76
C LYS A 212 -9.00 -3.97 3.60
N TYR A 213 -10.23 -3.85 4.10
CA TYR A 213 -10.84 -4.84 4.99
C TYR A 213 -11.96 -5.66 4.32
N ALA A 214 -12.05 -5.64 2.98
CA ALA A 214 -13.14 -6.28 2.23
C ALA A 214 -13.29 -7.78 2.54
N ASP A 215 -12.18 -8.53 2.61
CA ASP A 215 -12.18 -9.96 2.96
C ASP A 215 -12.81 -10.21 4.35
N LEU A 216 -12.52 -9.34 5.33
CA LEU A 216 -13.11 -9.43 6.68
C LEU A 216 -14.58 -9.02 6.67
N PHE A 217 -15.00 -8.06 5.85
CA PHE A 217 -16.42 -7.77 5.68
C PHE A 217 -17.19 -8.93 5.04
N HIS A 218 -16.59 -9.65 4.08
CA HIS A 218 -17.18 -10.85 3.51
C HIS A 218 -17.38 -11.99 4.54
N SER A 219 -16.61 -12.00 5.64
CA SER A 219 -16.83 -12.93 6.77
C SER A 219 -18.07 -12.59 7.62
N PHE A 220 -18.55 -11.34 7.57
CA PHE A 220 -19.74 -10.86 8.30
C PHE A 220 -20.99 -10.73 7.41
N SER A 221 -20.82 -10.51 6.11
CA SER A 221 -21.91 -10.31 5.14
C SER A 221 -21.52 -10.85 3.78
N LYS A 222 -22.38 -11.70 3.19
CA LYS A 222 -22.28 -12.14 1.79
C LYS A 222 -22.87 -11.13 0.79
N HIS A 223 -23.48 -10.03 1.27
CA HIS A 223 -24.07 -8.98 0.43
C HIS A 223 -23.06 -7.86 0.15
N PRO A 224 -23.20 -7.15 -0.99
CA PRO A 224 -22.45 -5.92 -1.24
C PRO A 224 -22.63 -4.91 -0.11
N ILE A 225 -21.52 -4.26 0.28
CA ILE A 225 -21.50 -3.21 1.30
C ILE A 225 -22.03 -1.92 0.68
N ILE A 226 -23.00 -1.29 1.35
CA ILE A 226 -23.53 0.02 0.94
C ILE A 226 -22.69 1.11 1.62
N ILE A 227 -21.99 1.93 0.84
CA ILE A 227 -21.28 3.11 1.33
C ILE A 227 -22.20 4.32 1.17
N LEU A 228 -22.66 4.87 2.30
CA LEU A 228 -23.75 5.86 2.34
C LEU A 228 -23.42 7.17 1.60
N GLU A 229 -22.14 7.51 1.46
CA GLU A 229 -21.67 8.70 0.75
C GLU A 229 -21.59 8.50 -0.78
N ASN A 230 -21.51 7.26 -1.24
CA ASN A 230 -21.33 6.91 -2.66
C ASN A 230 -22.63 6.45 -3.32
N ASP A 231 -23.69 6.22 -2.55
CA ASP A 231 -24.98 5.74 -3.05
C ASP A 231 -26.02 6.86 -3.15
N THR A 232 -26.90 6.73 -4.14
CA THR A 232 -28.04 7.63 -4.40
C THR A 232 -29.36 6.87 -4.59
N SER A 233 -29.30 5.54 -4.59
CA SER A 233 -30.47 4.67 -4.71
C SER A 233 -31.14 4.48 -3.35
N THR A 234 -32.46 4.43 -3.31
CA THR A 234 -33.19 4.08 -2.09
C THR A 234 -33.19 2.57 -1.87
N HIS A 235 -32.85 2.15 -0.66
CA HIS A 235 -32.69 0.73 -0.29
C HIS A 235 -33.77 0.29 0.69
N CYS A 236 -34.44 -0.82 0.41
CA CYS A 236 -35.56 -1.30 1.21
C CYS A 236 -35.18 -2.57 1.97
N PHE A 237 -35.35 -2.56 3.28
CA PHE A 237 -34.96 -3.64 4.19
C PHE A 237 -36.16 -4.13 5.02
N PRO A 238 -36.20 -5.39 5.45
CA PRO A 238 -37.22 -5.92 6.36
C PRO A 238 -37.11 -5.36 7.79
N SER A 239 -35.94 -4.83 8.17
CA SER A 239 -35.66 -4.08 9.40
C SER A 239 -34.25 -3.50 9.34
N ALA A 240 -33.94 -2.54 10.23
CA ALA A 240 -32.62 -1.93 10.36
C ALA A 240 -32.17 -1.85 11.82
N THR A 241 -30.87 -1.95 12.07
CA THR A 241 -30.20 -1.63 13.34
C THR A 241 -29.11 -0.60 13.08
N VAL A 242 -28.98 0.39 13.95
CA VAL A 242 -28.16 1.58 13.75
C VAL A 242 -27.34 1.85 15.01
N GLY A 243 -26.02 1.70 14.91
CA GLY A 243 -25.08 1.70 16.03
C GLY A 243 -24.34 0.36 16.20
N LEU A 244 -23.27 0.36 16.99
CA LEU A 244 -22.50 -0.84 17.35
C LEU A 244 -22.39 -0.99 18.87
N ILE A 245 -22.58 -2.21 19.36
CA ILE A 245 -22.38 -2.60 20.75
C ILE A 245 -20.89 -2.75 21.04
N SER A 246 -20.41 -2.14 22.13
CA SER A 246 -19.01 -2.25 22.58
C SER A 246 -18.96 -2.59 24.08
N HIS A 247 -18.23 -3.66 24.42
CA HIS A 247 -17.97 -4.09 25.80
C HIS A 247 -16.74 -3.40 26.43
N GLY A 248 -16.21 -2.34 25.79
CA GLY A 248 -15.03 -1.62 26.25
C GLY A 248 -13.77 -1.89 25.41
N PHE A 249 -12.62 -1.47 25.92
CA PHE A 249 -11.36 -1.48 25.17
C PHE A 249 -10.88 -2.91 24.87
N MET A 250 -10.78 -3.26 23.59
CA MET A 250 -10.27 -4.57 23.09
C MET A 250 -10.92 -5.80 23.77
N THR A 251 -12.16 -5.65 24.25
CA THR A 251 -12.82 -6.61 25.15
C THR A 251 -14.06 -7.22 24.48
N ILE A 252 -14.24 -8.53 24.64
CA ILE A 252 -15.45 -9.27 24.28
C ILE A 252 -15.90 -10.05 25.51
N ASP A 253 -16.75 -9.47 26.35
CA ASP A 253 -17.35 -10.17 27.49
C ASP A 253 -18.34 -11.25 27.01
N PRO A 254 -18.08 -12.55 27.23
CA PRO A 254 -18.97 -13.63 26.80
C PRO A 254 -20.29 -13.64 27.59
N LYS A 255 -20.32 -13.08 28.80
CA LYS A 255 -21.54 -13.06 29.65
C LYS A 255 -22.62 -12.11 29.10
N GLN A 256 -22.22 -11.17 28.25
CA GLN A 256 -23.09 -10.20 27.59
C GLN A 256 -23.54 -10.67 26.19
N LEU A 257 -23.09 -11.84 25.72
CA LEU A 257 -23.44 -12.39 24.42
C LEU A 257 -24.35 -13.62 24.54
N PRO A 258 -25.45 -13.72 23.76
CA PRO A 258 -26.36 -14.88 23.81
C PRO A 258 -25.67 -16.24 23.58
N ASN A 259 -24.62 -16.25 22.76
CA ASN A 259 -23.87 -17.45 22.37
C ASN A 259 -22.48 -17.52 23.03
N SER A 260 -22.20 -16.72 24.07
CA SER A 260 -20.93 -16.70 24.82
C SER A 260 -19.67 -16.72 23.94
N LYS A 261 -19.68 -15.97 22.82
CA LYS A 261 -18.50 -15.81 21.97
C LYS A 261 -17.42 -15.03 22.75
N THR A 262 -16.17 -15.27 22.39
CA THR A 262 -14.99 -14.72 23.05
C THR A 262 -14.04 -14.14 22.01
N ILE A 263 -12.97 -13.46 22.46
CA ILE A 263 -11.90 -13.00 21.59
C ILE A 263 -11.22 -14.13 20.77
N LEU A 264 -11.28 -15.39 21.23
CA LEU A 264 -10.79 -16.55 20.45
C LEU A 264 -11.63 -16.84 19.21
N GLN A 265 -12.96 -16.67 19.26
CA GLN A 265 -13.80 -16.81 18.06
C GLN A 265 -13.59 -15.64 17.10
N PHE A 266 -13.30 -14.43 17.60
CA PHE A 266 -12.91 -13.31 16.75
C PHE A 266 -11.55 -13.55 16.08
N HIS A 267 -10.53 -14.02 16.84
CA HIS A 267 -9.25 -14.47 16.29
C HIS A 267 -9.44 -15.53 15.20
N ALA A 268 -10.30 -16.53 15.41
CA ALA A 268 -10.56 -17.58 14.42
C ALA A 268 -11.11 -17.04 13.08
N ILE A 269 -11.92 -15.97 13.10
CA ILE A 269 -12.35 -15.29 11.87
C ILE A 269 -11.18 -14.59 11.20
N LEU A 270 -10.32 -13.89 11.95
CA LEU A 270 -9.11 -13.27 11.39
C LEU A 270 -8.17 -14.31 10.78
N GLU A 271 -7.98 -15.45 11.46
CA GLU A 271 -7.20 -16.59 10.99
C GLU A 271 -7.78 -17.15 9.69
N GLN A 272 -9.07 -17.46 9.68
CA GLN A 272 -9.76 -17.99 8.51
C GLN A 272 -9.72 -17.01 7.33
N THR A 273 -9.82 -15.70 7.57
CA THR A 273 -9.90 -14.67 6.51
C THR A 273 -8.53 -14.41 5.87
N TYR A 274 -7.49 -14.24 6.69
CA TYR A 274 -6.20 -13.69 6.22
C TYR A 274 -5.07 -14.71 6.18
N CYS A 275 -5.21 -15.90 6.77
CA CYS A 275 -4.08 -16.76 7.11
C CYS A 275 -4.22 -18.15 6.47
N HIS A 276 -4.62 -18.18 5.20
CA HIS A 276 -4.90 -19.42 4.45
C HIS A 276 -3.65 -20.29 4.24
N ASP A 277 -2.48 -19.68 4.02
CA ASP A 277 -1.23 -20.40 3.82
C ASP A 277 -0.62 -20.86 5.15
N ARG A 278 -1.24 -21.91 5.74
CA ARG A 278 -0.52 -22.85 6.62
C ARG A 278 0.44 -23.72 5.80
N LEU A 279 1.27 -23.09 4.98
CA LEU A 279 2.47 -23.67 4.40
C LEU A 279 3.32 -24.15 5.56
N SER A 280 3.33 -25.47 5.77
CA SER A 280 4.24 -26.27 6.60
C SER A 280 5.11 -25.41 7.52
N LEU A 281 4.87 -25.47 8.83
CA LEU A 281 5.87 -25.14 9.85
C LEU A 281 7.11 -26.01 9.56
N LYS A 282 7.96 -25.53 8.64
CA LYS A 282 9.24 -26.15 8.29
C LYS A 282 9.95 -26.32 9.61
N THR A 283 10.61 -27.46 9.79
CA THR A 283 11.28 -27.86 11.04
C THR A 283 12.24 -26.78 11.54
N GLN A 284 11.70 -25.79 12.27
CA GLN A 284 12.41 -24.64 12.76
C GLN A 284 13.17 -25.11 14.00
N SER A 285 14.49 -24.95 13.99
CA SER A 285 15.34 -25.30 15.12
C SER A 285 15.26 -24.26 16.26
N ARG A 286 14.80 -23.05 15.94
CA ARG A 286 14.75 -21.86 16.81
C ARG A 286 13.38 -21.18 16.73
N PRO A 287 12.86 -20.61 17.83
CA PRO A 287 11.62 -19.86 17.79
C PRO A 287 11.82 -18.54 17.04
N ARG A 288 10.80 -18.14 16.28
CA ARG A 288 10.75 -16.84 15.60
C ARG A 288 10.22 -15.75 16.52
N LEU A 289 10.93 -14.63 16.60
CA LEU A 289 10.54 -13.41 17.33
C LEU A 289 10.35 -12.25 16.37
N ILE A 290 9.19 -11.59 16.44
CA ILE A 290 8.95 -10.32 15.75
C ILE A 290 9.36 -9.17 16.65
N LEU A 291 10.29 -8.34 16.17
CA LEU A 291 10.58 -7.03 16.75
C LEU A 291 9.75 -5.97 16.01
N VAL A 292 8.75 -5.40 16.67
CA VAL A 292 7.89 -4.37 16.05
C VAL A 292 8.57 -3.01 16.18
N THR A 293 8.95 -2.44 15.03
CA THR A 293 9.72 -1.19 14.94
C THR A 293 8.86 -0.04 14.41
N ARG A 294 9.36 1.19 14.60
CA ARG A 294 8.84 2.41 13.95
C ARG A 294 10.00 3.33 13.62
N THR A 295 10.09 3.77 12.38
CA THR A 295 11.02 4.79 11.91
C THR A 295 10.26 6.09 11.58
N GLY A 296 10.98 7.21 11.44
CA GLY A 296 10.39 8.48 10.99
C GLY A 296 9.76 9.40 12.05
N GLY A 297 9.96 9.14 13.35
CA GLY A 297 9.71 10.13 14.42
C GLY A 297 8.24 10.41 14.78
N VAL A 298 7.28 9.67 14.22
CA VAL A 298 5.87 9.76 14.60
C VAL A 298 5.56 8.68 15.65
N GLY A 299 5.56 9.07 16.92
CA GLY A 299 5.36 8.17 18.06
C GLY A 299 6.66 7.66 18.68
N ARG A 300 6.54 6.66 19.57
CA ARG A 300 7.63 6.20 20.45
C ARG A 300 8.53 5.17 19.74
N VAL A 301 9.84 5.31 19.92
CA VAL A 301 10.89 4.49 19.29
C VAL A 301 11.79 3.86 20.36
N ILE A 302 12.26 2.64 20.10
CA ILE A 302 13.30 1.97 20.89
C ILE A 302 14.66 2.43 20.34
N MET A 303 15.37 3.28 21.07
CA MET A 303 16.58 3.96 20.59
C MET A 303 17.77 3.02 20.34
N ASN A 304 17.80 1.87 21.01
CA ASN A 304 18.83 0.84 20.87
C ASN A 304 18.24 -0.48 20.32
N GLN A 305 17.37 -0.38 19.30
CA GLN A 305 16.77 -1.53 18.63
C GLN A 305 17.81 -2.53 18.08
N ASP A 306 18.95 -2.06 17.56
CA ASP A 306 20.01 -2.91 17.00
C ASP A 306 20.69 -3.76 18.09
N ASP A 307 20.81 -3.22 19.31
CA ASP A 307 21.28 -3.97 20.48
C ASP A 307 20.25 -5.01 20.90
N MET A 308 18.98 -4.61 20.97
CA MET A 308 17.86 -5.49 21.34
C MET A 308 17.72 -6.68 20.37
N LYS A 309 17.83 -6.43 19.06
CA LYS A 309 17.84 -7.46 18.01
C LYS A 309 19.00 -8.43 18.22
N ARG A 310 20.23 -7.91 18.33
CA ARG A 310 21.44 -8.72 18.55
C ARG A 310 21.33 -9.57 19.82
N VAL A 311 20.84 -9.01 20.93
CA VAL A 311 20.65 -9.77 22.18
C VAL A 311 19.59 -10.86 22.01
N ALA A 312 18.49 -10.61 21.29
CA ALA A 312 17.49 -11.65 21.01
C ALA A 312 18.03 -12.78 20.10
N GLU A 313 18.88 -12.45 19.11
CA GLU A 313 19.61 -13.42 18.28
C GLU A 313 20.62 -14.24 19.10
N GLU A 314 21.33 -13.60 20.05
CA GLU A 314 22.26 -14.24 21.00
C GLU A 314 21.55 -15.21 21.96
N GLU A 315 20.37 -14.85 22.48
CA GLU A 315 19.53 -15.75 23.30
C GLU A 315 18.89 -16.88 22.47
N GLY A 316 18.98 -16.82 21.13
CA GLY A 316 18.68 -17.93 20.23
C GLY A 316 17.44 -17.79 19.35
N PHE A 317 16.78 -16.63 19.32
CA PHE A 317 15.64 -16.39 18.42
C PHE A 317 16.07 -16.23 16.95
N ASP A 318 15.14 -16.52 16.03
CA ASP A 318 15.13 -16.01 14.65
C ASP A 318 14.37 -14.66 14.64
N VAL A 319 15.07 -13.54 14.51
CA VAL A 319 14.50 -12.20 14.74
C VAL A 319 14.12 -11.50 13.43
N ILE A 320 12.84 -11.18 13.28
CA ILE A 320 12.31 -10.43 12.14
C ILE A 320 11.84 -9.05 12.61
N GLU A 321 12.36 -7.99 11.97
CA GLU A 321 11.87 -6.63 12.19
C GLU A 321 10.60 -6.41 11.37
N PHE A 322 9.53 -5.94 12.04
CA PHE A 322 8.23 -5.69 11.45
C PHE A 322 7.83 -4.24 11.65
N GLU A 323 7.83 -3.48 10.57
CA GLU A 323 7.38 -2.08 10.55
C GLU A 323 6.10 -1.96 9.71
N PRO A 324 4.92 -2.21 10.30
CA PRO A 324 3.67 -2.10 9.57
C PRO A 324 3.33 -0.64 9.27
N LYS A 325 3.02 -0.38 8.01
CA LYS A 325 2.50 0.89 7.51
C LYS A 325 0.98 0.85 7.47
N HIS A 326 0.38 2.01 7.21
CA HIS A 326 -1.07 2.13 7.12
C HIS A 326 -1.66 1.26 5.99
N GLU A 327 -0.89 1.06 4.91
CA GLU A 327 -1.23 0.26 3.73
C GLU A 327 -0.80 -1.21 3.83
N THR A 328 -0.15 -1.66 4.92
CA THR A 328 0.31 -3.05 5.07
C THR A 328 -0.86 -4.04 4.88
N PRO A 329 -0.78 -4.97 3.91
CA PRO A 329 -1.87 -5.91 3.67
C PRO A 329 -1.97 -6.96 4.79
N LEU A 330 -3.20 -7.27 5.17
CA LEU A 330 -3.48 -8.08 6.37
C LEU A 330 -3.11 -9.55 6.22
N ARG A 331 -3.15 -10.06 4.99
CA ARG A 331 -2.70 -11.41 4.63
C ARG A 331 -1.23 -11.61 4.96
N GLU A 332 -0.37 -10.70 4.48
CA GLU A 332 1.08 -10.70 4.72
C GLU A 332 1.41 -10.53 6.21
N ALA A 333 0.72 -9.59 6.87
CA ALA A 333 0.87 -9.36 8.29
C ALA A 333 0.45 -10.59 9.11
N CYS A 334 -0.60 -11.29 8.72
CA CYS A 334 -0.97 -12.53 9.38
C CYS A 334 0.02 -13.66 9.10
N GLU A 335 0.45 -13.88 7.84
CA GLU A 335 1.43 -14.91 7.49
C GLU A 335 2.71 -14.77 8.33
N LEU A 336 3.21 -13.54 8.51
CA LEU A 336 4.35 -13.25 9.36
C LEU A 336 4.04 -13.45 10.86
N VAL A 337 2.96 -12.85 11.37
CA VAL A 337 2.67 -12.86 12.82
C VAL A 337 2.18 -14.22 13.31
N SER A 338 1.28 -14.88 12.59
CA SER A 338 0.80 -16.21 12.94
C SER A 338 1.92 -17.25 12.89
N SER A 339 2.87 -17.16 11.95
CA SER A 339 4.04 -18.06 11.90
C SER A 339 5.13 -17.74 12.95
N SER A 340 4.89 -16.78 13.85
CA SER A 340 5.84 -16.36 14.88
C SER A 340 5.47 -16.87 16.28
N HIS A 341 6.50 -17.04 17.12
CA HIS A 341 6.39 -17.64 18.45
C HIS A 341 6.47 -16.59 19.57
N ALA A 342 7.14 -15.47 19.28
CA ALA A 342 7.20 -14.30 20.12
C ALA A 342 7.01 -13.03 19.29
N MET A 343 6.49 -11.98 19.92
CA MET A 343 6.39 -10.64 19.35
C MET A 343 6.69 -9.63 20.46
N VAL A 344 7.47 -8.60 20.15
CA VAL A 344 7.89 -7.59 21.12
C VAL A 344 7.88 -6.20 20.51
N GLY A 345 7.41 -5.23 21.29
CA GLY A 345 7.41 -3.83 20.87
C GLY A 345 7.10 -2.90 22.03
N VAL A 346 7.46 -1.64 21.89
CA VAL A 346 7.00 -0.59 22.82
C VAL A 346 5.50 -0.41 22.69
N HIS A 347 4.81 -0.16 23.81
CA HIS A 347 3.41 0.24 23.81
C HIS A 347 3.23 1.33 22.74
N GLY A 348 2.27 1.18 21.81
CA GLY A 348 2.07 2.10 20.67
C GLY A 348 2.91 1.82 19.39
N ALA A 349 3.82 0.84 19.40
CA ALA A 349 4.47 0.28 18.21
C ALA A 349 3.64 -0.88 17.64
N ALA A 350 2.48 -0.56 17.08
CA ALA A 350 1.62 -1.46 16.30
C ALA A 350 1.30 -2.84 16.92
N LEU A 351 1.32 -2.95 18.25
CA LEU A 351 1.08 -4.22 18.96
C LEU A 351 -0.28 -4.86 18.65
N THR A 352 -1.26 -4.11 18.12
CA THR A 352 -2.55 -4.62 17.62
C THR A 352 -2.41 -5.79 16.65
N TYR A 353 -1.32 -5.86 15.85
CA TYR A 353 -1.07 -7.01 14.97
C TYR A 353 -0.90 -8.33 15.74
N GLY A 354 -0.68 -8.29 17.06
CA GLY A 354 -0.78 -9.45 17.96
C GLY A 354 -2.15 -10.14 17.94
N LEU A 355 -3.19 -9.53 17.36
CA LEU A 355 -4.46 -10.18 17.02
C LEU A 355 -4.32 -11.36 16.03
N PHE A 356 -3.16 -11.52 15.38
CA PHE A 356 -2.81 -12.66 14.53
C PHE A 356 -1.88 -13.67 15.22
N LEU A 357 -1.47 -13.45 16.47
CA LEU A 357 -0.66 -14.42 17.22
C LEU A 357 -1.52 -15.59 17.66
N ARG A 358 -0.99 -16.79 17.47
CA ARG A 358 -1.63 -18.04 17.88
C ARG A 358 -1.61 -18.19 19.41
N PRO A 359 -2.63 -18.84 20.01
CA PRO A 359 -2.60 -19.23 21.42
C PRO A 359 -1.28 -19.89 21.85
N GLY A 360 -0.74 -19.47 23.00
CA GLY A 360 0.57 -19.89 23.52
C GLY A 360 1.76 -19.07 23.00
N SER A 361 1.62 -18.24 21.96
CA SER A 361 2.68 -17.32 21.55
C SER A 361 2.93 -16.24 22.60
N VAL A 362 4.17 -15.78 22.70
CA VAL A 362 4.58 -14.73 23.65
C VAL A 362 4.33 -13.35 23.04
N LEU A 363 3.67 -12.46 23.80
CA LEU A 363 3.64 -11.04 23.48
C LEU A 363 4.30 -10.25 24.61
N MET A 364 5.45 -9.64 24.33
CA MET A 364 6.16 -8.80 25.28
C MET A 364 5.94 -7.32 24.96
N GLN A 365 5.23 -6.61 25.83
CA GLN A 365 5.07 -5.17 25.74
C GLN A 365 6.14 -4.45 26.55
N VAL A 366 6.88 -3.54 25.91
CA VAL A 366 7.70 -2.55 26.63
C VAL A 366 6.80 -1.39 27.04
N VAL A 367 6.62 -1.20 28.35
CA VAL A 367 5.70 -0.22 28.95
C VAL A 367 6.50 1.01 29.43
N GLY A 368 6.13 2.20 28.94
CA GLY A 368 6.76 3.46 29.33
C GLY A 368 6.34 3.96 30.72
N LEU A 369 7.04 4.98 31.24
CA LEU A 369 6.59 5.67 32.46
C LEU A 369 5.18 6.25 32.24
N GLY A 370 4.34 6.21 33.27
CA GLY A 370 2.95 6.69 33.22
C GLY A 370 1.96 5.84 32.41
N GLN A 371 2.37 4.68 31.87
CA GLN A 371 1.54 3.89 30.93
C GLN A 371 0.89 2.63 31.52
N ASP A 372 1.12 2.27 32.79
CA ASP A 372 0.66 1.01 33.41
C ASP A 372 -0.82 0.66 33.10
N ASN A 373 -1.73 1.60 33.36
CA ASN A 373 -3.17 1.36 33.21
C ASN A 373 -3.59 1.24 31.73
N VAL A 374 -2.91 1.98 30.84
CA VAL A 374 -3.21 1.99 29.40
C VAL A 374 -2.65 0.74 28.71
N ALA A 375 -1.49 0.25 29.16
CA ALA A 375 -0.91 -1.02 28.75
C ALA A 375 -1.87 -2.20 28.97
N GLU A 376 -2.35 -2.32 30.21
CA GLU A 376 -3.29 -3.36 30.62
C GLU A 376 -4.64 -3.24 29.90
N LEU A 377 -5.22 -2.03 29.83
CA LEU A 377 -6.51 -1.76 29.20
C LEU A 377 -6.52 -1.99 27.68
N CYS A 378 -5.46 -1.60 26.97
CA CYS A 378 -5.41 -1.71 25.51
C CYS A 378 -4.96 -3.09 25.00
N PHE A 379 -4.20 -3.84 25.80
CA PHE A 379 -3.51 -5.05 25.31
C PHE A 379 -3.45 -6.19 26.33
N GLY A 380 -3.18 -5.89 27.61
CA GLY A 380 -2.94 -6.91 28.63
C GLY A 380 -4.09 -7.90 28.84
N SER A 381 -5.32 -7.41 29.06
CA SER A 381 -6.51 -8.25 29.23
C SER A 381 -6.81 -9.07 27.97
N CYS A 382 -6.97 -8.38 26.84
CA CYS A 382 -7.28 -8.94 25.52
C CYS A 382 -6.37 -10.12 25.15
N TYR A 383 -5.05 -9.95 25.27
CA TYR A 383 -4.11 -10.97 24.86
C TYR A 383 -4.03 -12.16 25.80
N ARG A 384 -4.29 -11.99 27.11
CA ARG A 384 -4.45 -13.13 28.03
C ARG A 384 -5.76 -13.88 27.77
N ASP A 385 -6.82 -13.20 27.35
CA ASP A 385 -8.06 -13.84 26.93
C ASP A 385 -7.90 -14.63 25.61
N MET A 386 -7.07 -14.13 24.68
CA MET A 386 -6.57 -14.86 23.51
C MET A 386 -5.61 -16.02 23.85
N LYS A 387 -5.32 -16.26 25.13
CA LYS A 387 -4.37 -17.28 25.62
C LYS A 387 -2.93 -17.08 25.13
N LEU A 388 -2.54 -15.83 24.90
CA LEU A 388 -1.14 -15.48 24.68
C LEU A 388 -0.39 -15.40 26.01
N GLU A 389 0.91 -15.69 25.94
CA GLU A 389 1.85 -15.49 27.04
C GLU A 389 2.24 -14.00 27.10
N TYR A 390 1.35 -13.18 27.66
CA TYR A 390 1.54 -11.74 27.79
C TYR A 390 2.57 -11.40 28.88
N MET A 391 3.55 -10.57 28.52
CA MET A 391 4.64 -10.14 29.40
C MET A 391 4.85 -8.62 29.32
N GLU A 392 5.15 -7.98 30.44
CA GLU A 392 5.45 -6.54 30.49
C GLU A 392 6.90 -6.28 30.90
N TYR A 393 7.65 -5.57 30.05
CA TYR A 393 8.92 -4.95 30.41
C TYR A 393 8.66 -3.49 30.77
N LYS A 394 8.50 -3.20 32.06
CA LYS A 394 8.29 -1.83 32.57
C LYS A 394 9.63 -1.13 32.68
N ILE A 395 9.82 -0.05 31.92
CA ILE A 395 11.10 0.67 31.90
C ILE A 395 11.38 1.30 33.28
N GLY A 396 12.66 1.33 33.68
CA GLY A 396 13.13 2.17 34.76
C GLY A 396 13.21 3.64 34.31
N VAL A 397 13.38 4.56 35.27
CA VAL A 397 13.47 5.99 34.95
C VAL A 397 14.61 6.29 33.98
N ASP A 398 15.79 5.68 34.19
CA ASP A 398 17.00 5.88 33.36
C ASP A 398 16.91 5.33 31.93
N GLU A 399 15.85 4.58 31.62
CA GLU A 399 15.58 4.04 30.28
C GLU A 399 14.59 4.92 29.47
N SER A 400 14.13 6.05 30.05
CA SER A 400 13.19 6.99 29.43
C SER A 400 13.87 8.29 29.01
N THR A 401 13.63 8.76 27.78
CA THR A 401 14.12 10.09 27.33
C THR A 401 13.48 11.27 28.06
N LEU A 402 12.51 11.03 28.94
CA LEU A 402 11.98 12.07 29.82
C LEU A 402 13.03 12.53 30.86
N VAL A 403 13.99 11.68 31.24
CA VAL A 403 15.11 12.07 32.12
C VAL A 403 15.93 13.20 31.50
N ASP A 404 16.24 13.10 30.20
CA ASP A 404 17.04 14.12 29.48
C ASP A 404 16.31 15.48 29.39
N ARG A 405 14.97 15.48 29.47
CA ARG A 405 14.12 16.65 29.27
C ARG A 405 13.67 17.33 30.56
N TYR A 406 13.36 16.55 31.59
CA TYR A 406 12.80 17.03 32.86
C TYR A 406 13.77 16.84 34.05
N GLY A 407 14.73 15.92 33.94
CA GLY A 407 15.62 15.52 35.03
C GLY A 407 15.04 14.38 35.87
N LYS A 408 15.94 13.61 36.49
CA LYS A 408 15.61 12.36 37.20
C LYS A 408 14.74 12.54 38.45
N ASP A 409 14.83 13.70 39.09
CA ASP A 409 14.09 14.03 40.32
C ASP A 409 12.78 14.79 40.06
N ASP A 410 12.44 15.12 38.81
CA ASP A 410 11.17 15.75 38.45
C ASP A 410 9.99 14.80 38.72
N VAL A 411 8.86 15.34 39.17
CA VAL A 411 7.65 14.57 39.48
C VAL A 411 7.13 13.78 38.27
N ILE A 412 7.28 14.29 37.05
CA ILE A 412 6.92 13.61 35.80
C ILE A 412 7.73 12.31 35.61
N VAL A 413 9.00 12.31 36.02
CA VAL A 413 9.88 11.14 35.86
C VAL A 413 9.76 10.20 37.06
N LYS A 414 9.74 10.76 38.26
CA LYS A 414 9.90 10.04 39.53
C LYS A 414 8.58 9.53 40.13
N ASP A 415 7.49 10.26 39.93
CA ASP A 415 6.16 9.88 40.40
C ASP A 415 5.08 10.28 39.39
N SER A 416 5.12 9.60 38.23
CA SER A 416 4.13 9.73 37.16
C SER A 416 2.67 9.48 37.61
N LYS A 417 2.44 8.95 38.82
CA LYS A 417 1.12 8.72 39.42
C LYS A 417 0.65 9.86 40.34
N ALA A 418 1.55 10.71 40.83
CA ALA A 418 1.23 11.84 41.69
C ALA A 418 0.82 13.14 40.94
N LEU A 419 0.81 13.13 39.61
CA LEU A 419 0.35 14.26 38.79
C LEU A 419 -1.16 14.51 38.94
N GLN A 420 -1.54 15.37 39.90
CA GLN A 420 -2.90 15.90 40.08
C GLN A 420 -3.21 17.09 39.14
N VAL A 421 -2.87 16.98 37.86
CA VAL A 421 -3.22 17.96 36.81
C VAL A 421 -3.93 17.20 35.70
N GLU A 422 -4.86 17.83 34.97
CA GLU A 422 -5.79 17.16 34.04
C GLU A 422 -5.14 16.01 33.26
N TRP A 423 -5.49 14.80 33.70
CA TRP A 423 -4.78 13.53 33.46
C TRP A 423 -4.54 13.22 31.97
N TYR A 424 -5.38 13.77 31.10
CA TYR A 424 -5.37 13.52 29.67
C TYR A 424 -4.17 14.14 28.94
N ASP A 425 -4.01 15.45 29.01
CA ASP A 425 -3.06 16.19 28.16
C ASP A 425 -1.61 15.85 28.52
N ALA A 426 -1.33 15.71 29.82
CA ALA A 426 -0.01 15.28 30.31
C ALA A 426 0.35 13.86 29.81
N ILE A 427 -0.59 12.90 29.83
CA ILE A 427 -0.32 11.54 29.36
C ILE A 427 -0.17 11.48 27.85
N MET A 428 -1.05 12.13 27.10
CA MET A 428 -0.97 12.13 25.63
C MET A 428 0.30 12.80 25.12
N GLU A 429 0.65 13.96 25.66
CA GLU A 429 1.76 14.75 25.14
C GLU A 429 3.11 14.29 25.72
N VAL A 430 3.21 14.11 27.04
CA VAL A 430 4.50 13.76 27.67
C VAL A 430 4.79 12.26 27.54
N TYR A 431 3.95 11.39 28.12
CA TYR A 431 4.26 9.96 28.16
C TYR A 431 3.98 9.22 26.86
N LEU A 432 3.03 9.67 26.03
CA LEU A 432 2.68 8.99 24.78
C LEU A 432 3.34 9.62 23.53
N ARG A 433 3.48 10.95 23.41
CA ARG A 433 4.15 11.55 22.23
C ARG A 433 5.65 11.77 22.40
N GLN A 434 6.12 12.18 23.59
CA GLN A 434 7.48 12.69 23.78
C GLN A 434 8.47 11.69 24.42
N GLN A 435 7.99 10.54 24.89
CA GLN A 435 8.80 9.51 25.55
C GLN A 435 9.28 8.42 24.57
N ASN A 436 10.55 8.48 24.18
CA ASN A 436 11.26 7.35 23.60
C ASN A 436 11.92 6.51 24.70
N VAL A 437 12.33 5.29 24.36
CA VAL A 437 12.90 4.34 25.33
C VAL A 437 14.27 3.83 24.88
N LYS A 438 15.22 3.74 25.81
CA LYS A 438 16.54 3.15 25.62
C LYS A 438 16.72 2.06 26.66
N LEU A 439 16.56 0.81 26.23
CA LEU A 439 16.38 -0.32 27.15
C LEU A 439 17.72 -0.79 27.73
N ASP A 440 17.73 -1.11 29.02
CA ASP A 440 18.82 -1.80 29.70
C ASP A 440 18.93 -3.23 29.16
N MET A 441 19.93 -3.47 28.30
CA MET A 441 20.14 -4.77 27.67
C MET A 441 20.50 -5.90 28.64
N VAL A 442 21.03 -5.60 29.83
CA VAL A 442 21.31 -6.63 30.85
C VAL A 442 20.00 -7.09 31.48
N ARG A 443 19.15 -6.14 31.88
CA ARG A 443 17.84 -6.45 32.45
C ARG A 443 16.89 -7.03 31.40
N PHE A 444 16.90 -6.50 30.18
CA PHE A 444 16.04 -6.93 29.08
C PHE A 444 16.35 -8.37 28.62
N ARG A 445 17.64 -8.78 28.64
CA ARG A 445 18.06 -10.16 28.35
C ARG A 445 17.36 -11.20 29.23
N GLU A 446 17.12 -10.90 30.52
CA GLU A 446 16.39 -11.80 31.42
C GLU A 446 14.90 -11.94 31.09
N TYR A 447 14.31 -10.97 30.39
CA TYR A 447 12.96 -11.09 29.84
C TYR A 447 12.96 -11.89 28.53
N LEU A 448 13.97 -11.68 27.67
CA LEU A 448 14.15 -12.46 26.44
C LEU A 448 14.33 -13.96 26.73
N LYS A 449 15.12 -14.33 27.76
CA LYS A 449 15.23 -15.73 28.23
C LYS A 449 13.88 -16.34 28.58
N LYS A 450 13.07 -15.64 29.39
CA LYS A 450 11.73 -16.11 29.79
C LYS A 450 10.78 -16.23 28.59
N ALA A 451 10.87 -15.31 27.63
CA ALA A 451 10.13 -15.40 26.38
C ALA A 451 10.61 -16.58 25.52
N TYR A 452 11.91 -16.84 25.46
CA TYR A 452 12.50 -17.94 24.69
C TYR A 452 12.07 -19.30 25.25
N GLU A 453 12.13 -19.51 26.56
CA GLU A 453 11.60 -20.69 27.26
C GLU A 453 10.13 -20.95 26.87
N LYS A 454 9.27 -19.94 26.98
CA LYS A 454 7.84 -20.03 26.62
C LYS A 454 7.63 -20.32 25.12
N ALA A 455 8.37 -19.64 24.25
CA ALA A 455 8.33 -19.86 22.81
C ALA A 455 8.81 -21.27 22.41
N LYS A 456 9.81 -21.83 23.12
CA LYS A 456 10.25 -23.22 22.95
C LYS A 456 9.20 -24.22 23.40
N ILE A 457 8.47 -23.95 24.49
CA ILE A 457 7.34 -24.81 24.92
C ILE A 457 6.28 -24.87 23.82
N LEU A 458 5.91 -23.75 23.19
CA LEU A 458 4.99 -23.74 22.05
C LEU A 458 5.50 -24.62 20.90
N MET A 459 6.75 -24.44 20.45
CA MET A 459 7.35 -25.28 19.40
C MET A 459 7.34 -26.77 19.74
N HIS A 460 7.62 -27.14 20.99
CA HIS A 460 7.65 -28.53 21.41
C HIS A 460 6.25 -29.15 21.49
N ASN A 461 5.24 -28.38 21.91
CA ASN A 461 3.83 -28.81 21.88
C ASN A 461 3.35 -29.02 20.44
N GLU A 462 3.73 -28.14 19.51
CA GLU A 462 3.42 -28.28 18.08
C GLU A 462 4.09 -29.53 17.47
N ALA A 463 5.37 -29.77 17.77
CA ALA A 463 6.08 -30.96 17.33
C ALA A 463 5.54 -32.27 17.94
N GLY A 464 4.93 -32.21 19.14
CA GLY A 464 4.28 -33.35 19.79
C GLY A 464 2.88 -33.67 19.28
N THR A 465 2.25 -32.79 18.48
CA THR A 465 0.86 -32.94 18.01
C THR A 465 0.77 -33.59 16.62
N THR A 466 1.55 -34.66 16.39
CA THR A 466 1.40 -35.52 15.22
C THR A 466 0.36 -36.62 15.46
N PHE A 467 -0.92 -36.23 15.61
CA PHE A 467 -2.04 -37.19 15.60
C PHE A 467 -3.25 -36.69 14.81
N SER A 468 -3.56 -37.45 13.75
CA SER A 468 -4.81 -37.53 12.98
C SER A 468 -5.92 -36.48 13.26
N VAL A 469 -6.12 -35.58 12.29
CA VAL A 469 -7.47 -35.16 11.91
C VAL A 469 -7.77 -35.80 10.56
N PHE A 470 -8.81 -36.63 10.51
CA PHE A 470 -9.32 -37.19 9.26
C PHE A 470 -9.86 -36.04 8.40
N LEU A 471 -9.29 -35.86 7.21
CA LEU A 471 -9.98 -35.19 6.11
C LEU A 471 -10.37 -36.26 5.10
N ASP A 472 -11.67 -36.35 4.86
CA ASP A 472 -12.33 -37.34 4.01
C ASP A 472 -11.95 -37.08 2.53
N PRO A 473 -11.31 -38.03 1.82
CA PRO A 473 -10.69 -37.75 0.52
C PRO A 473 -11.66 -37.94 -0.66
N GLN A 474 -12.71 -37.11 -0.77
CA GLN A 474 -13.54 -37.03 -1.99
C GLN A 474 -13.97 -35.59 -2.34
N SER A 475 -13.16 -34.90 -3.16
CA SER A 475 -13.58 -34.14 -4.36
C SER A 475 -12.45 -33.25 -4.91
N GLN A 476 -11.50 -33.85 -5.64
CA GLN A 476 -10.75 -33.15 -6.67
C GLN A 476 -10.83 -33.94 -7.97
N GLU A 477 -11.82 -33.61 -8.79
CA GLU A 477 -11.75 -33.80 -10.25
C GLU A 477 -11.58 -32.43 -10.90
N HIS A 478 -10.62 -32.32 -11.81
CA HIS A 478 -10.54 -31.20 -12.74
C HIS A 478 -11.70 -31.27 -13.72
N ALA A 479 -12.83 -30.66 -13.36
CA ALA A 479 -13.91 -30.42 -14.32
C ALA A 479 -13.47 -29.35 -15.33
N HIS A 480 -13.30 -29.74 -16.60
CA HIS A 480 -13.41 -28.78 -17.69
C HIS A 480 -14.84 -28.23 -17.69
N SER A 481 -15.01 -27.00 -17.19
CA SER A 481 -16.29 -26.30 -17.26
C SER A 481 -16.54 -25.82 -18.69
N ASP A 482 -17.62 -26.29 -19.31
CA ASP A 482 -18.09 -25.81 -20.61
C ASP A 482 -18.59 -24.34 -20.57
N SER A 483 -18.74 -23.77 -19.38
CA SER A 483 -19.13 -22.38 -19.14
C SER A 483 -18.02 -21.57 -18.46
N ALA A 484 -17.84 -20.33 -18.91
CA ALA A 484 -16.98 -19.36 -18.25
C ALA A 484 -17.63 -18.79 -16.98
N GLY A 485 -16.79 -18.44 -16.01
CA GLY A 485 -17.17 -17.70 -14.82
C GLY A 485 -17.51 -16.22 -15.10
N PRO A 486 -17.99 -15.47 -14.09
CA PRO A 486 -18.31 -14.05 -14.22
C PRO A 486 -17.06 -13.22 -14.55
N ILE A 487 -17.26 -12.03 -15.12
CA ILE A 487 -16.16 -11.07 -15.31
C ILE A 487 -15.82 -10.47 -13.94
N ILE A 488 -14.55 -10.49 -13.57
CA ILE A 488 -14.05 -9.95 -12.30
C ILE A 488 -13.14 -8.78 -12.63
N CYS A 489 -13.40 -7.58 -12.08
CA CYS A 489 -12.54 -6.40 -12.24
C CYS A 489 -12.11 -5.85 -10.88
N ASN A 490 -10.82 -5.96 -10.57
CA ASN A 490 -10.21 -5.31 -9.43
C ASN A 490 -9.68 -3.92 -9.82
N ARG A 491 -10.42 -2.89 -9.40
CA ARG A 491 -10.10 -1.47 -9.61
C ARG A 491 -9.57 -0.78 -8.35
N SER A 492 -9.18 -1.55 -7.32
CA SER A 492 -8.83 -1.02 -5.99
C SER A 492 -7.50 -0.29 -5.93
N HIS A 493 -6.56 -0.64 -6.82
CA HIS A 493 -5.23 -0.04 -6.85
C HIS A 493 -5.28 1.36 -7.48
N ARG A 494 -4.53 2.32 -6.91
CA ARG A 494 -4.48 3.70 -7.45
C ARG A 494 -3.85 3.76 -8.84
N SER A 495 -3.08 2.73 -9.21
CA SER A 495 -2.19 2.76 -10.37
C SER A 495 -2.60 1.89 -11.56
N TYR A 496 -3.41 0.86 -11.37
CA TYR A 496 -3.88 0.00 -12.46
C TYR A 496 -5.28 -0.55 -12.15
N ASP A 497 -6.01 -0.85 -13.21
CA ASP A 497 -7.16 -1.77 -13.18
C ASP A 497 -6.69 -3.13 -13.70
N ILE A 498 -7.19 -4.22 -13.12
CA ILE A 498 -7.00 -5.57 -13.66
C ILE A 498 -8.34 -6.30 -13.71
N CYS A 499 -8.67 -6.87 -14.85
CA CYS A 499 -9.90 -7.63 -15.08
C CYS A 499 -9.59 -9.04 -15.58
N SER A 500 -10.45 -10.02 -15.30
CA SER A 500 -10.32 -11.38 -15.83
C SER A 500 -11.66 -12.04 -16.14
N ILE A 501 -11.61 -13.05 -17.02
CA ILE A 501 -12.66 -14.04 -17.23
C ILE A 501 -12.01 -15.41 -17.03
N ASN A 502 -12.49 -16.15 -16.02
CA ASN A 502 -12.03 -17.50 -15.73
C ASN A 502 -12.89 -18.50 -16.51
N GLY A 503 -12.41 -18.96 -17.66
CA GLY A 503 -13.08 -19.96 -18.50
C GLY A 503 -13.16 -19.55 -19.98
N PRO A 504 -13.78 -20.38 -20.83
CA PRO A 504 -13.72 -20.24 -22.29
C PRO A 504 -14.16 -18.86 -22.78
N THR A 505 -13.27 -18.17 -23.50
CA THR A 505 -13.46 -16.76 -23.90
C THR A 505 -13.07 -16.55 -25.37
N ILE A 506 -13.84 -15.75 -26.12
CA ILE A 506 -13.50 -15.33 -27.50
C ILE A 506 -13.13 -13.85 -27.56
N LEU A 507 -11.94 -13.54 -28.09
CA LEU A 507 -11.53 -12.21 -28.53
C LEU A 507 -12.04 -11.94 -29.96
N ASP A 508 -12.75 -10.83 -30.15
CA ASP A 508 -12.94 -10.17 -31.45
C ASP A 508 -12.08 -8.88 -31.50
N PRO A 509 -10.94 -8.88 -32.21
CA PRO A 509 -10.06 -7.72 -32.31
C PRO A 509 -10.73 -6.50 -32.94
N LYS A 510 -11.66 -6.70 -33.91
CA LYS A 510 -12.29 -5.62 -34.69
C LYS A 510 -13.12 -4.67 -33.83
N VAL A 511 -13.54 -5.13 -32.65
CA VAL A 511 -14.28 -4.36 -31.65
C VAL A 511 -13.57 -4.35 -30.28
N SER A 512 -12.31 -4.82 -30.21
CA SER A 512 -11.52 -4.91 -28.97
C SER A 512 -12.33 -5.49 -27.79
N THR A 513 -13.04 -6.61 -28.03
CA THR A 513 -13.97 -7.20 -27.05
C THR A 513 -13.66 -8.67 -26.77
N PHE A 514 -13.63 -9.05 -25.50
CA PHE A 514 -13.64 -10.43 -25.03
C PHE A 514 -15.05 -10.85 -24.62
N TYR A 515 -15.51 -12.00 -25.13
CA TYR A 515 -16.82 -12.57 -24.86
C TYR A 515 -16.68 -13.85 -24.02
N ALA A 516 -17.28 -13.88 -22.83
CA ALA A 516 -17.34 -15.07 -21.99
C ALA A 516 -18.36 -16.09 -22.57
N ILE A 517 -17.91 -17.31 -22.86
CA ILE A 517 -18.74 -18.36 -23.49
C ILE A 517 -19.53 -19.12 -22.42
N GLY A 518 -20.76 -19.53 -22.73
CA GLY A 518 -21.53 -20.49 -21.91
C GLY A 518 -22.10 -19.93 -20.60
N HIS A 519 -21.96 -18.63 -20.32
CA HIS A 519 -22.55 -18.00 -19.14
C HIS A 519 -24.07 -17.88 -19.30
N THR A 520 -24.85 -18.55 -18.43
CA THR A 520 -26.32 -18.63 -18.52
C THR A 520 -27.05 -17.67 -17.57
N SER A 521 -26.40 -16.59 -17.12
CA SER A 521 -27.08 -15.55 -16.35
C SER A 521 -28.11 -14.81 -17.24
N SER A 522 -29.25 -14.43 -16.66
CA SER A 522 -30.26 -13.60 -17.33
C SER A 522 -29.83 -12.13 -17.49
N THR A 523 -28.72 -11.73 -16.87
CA THR A 523 -28.15 -10.38 -16.92
C THR A 523 -26.82 -10.35 -17.68
N THR A 524 -26.76 -9.53 -18.74
CA THR A 524 -25.53 -9.27 -19.50
C THR A 524 -24.60 -8.36 -18.69
N GLN A 525 -23.51 -8.90 -18.16
CA GLN A 525 -22.41 -8.12 -17.60
C GLN A 525 -21.55 -7.55 -18.74
N VAL A 526 -21.21 -6.25 -18.66
CA VAL A 526 -20.29 -5.58 -19.59
C VAL A 526 -19.34 -4.71 -18.78
N GLU A 527 -18.04 -4.98 -18.89
CA GLU A 527 -16.97 -4.23 -18.24
C GLU A 527 -16.07 -3.56 -19.28
N LYS A 528 -15.55 -2.38 -18.94
CA LYS A 528 -14.64 -1.58 -19.77
C LYS A 528 -13.38 -1.23 -19.00
N VAL A 529 -12.23 -1.54 -19.58
CA VAL A 529 -10.91 -1.35 -18.95
C VAL A 529 -9.89 -0.82 -19.93
N LYS A 530 -9.00 0.05 -19.45
CA LYS A 530 -7.85 0.55 -20.21
C LYS A 530 -6.60 -0.11 -19.64
N PRO A 531 -5.96 -1.03 -20.38
CA PRO A 531 -5.04 -2.02 -19.81
C PRO A 531 -3.60 -1.47 -19.70
N TYR A 532 -3.44 -0.30 -19.10
CA TYR A 532 -2.17 0.39 -18.91
C TYR A 532 -2.01 0.87 -17.46
N PRO A 533 -0.87 0.65 -16.79
CA PRO A 533 -0.72 0.98 -15.38
C PRO A 533 -0.34 2.46 -15.15
N ARG A 534 -1.16 3.37 -15.68
CA ARG A 534 -1.16 4.80 -15.31
C ARG A 534 -2.56 5.36 -15.06
N LYS A 535 -3.38 4.64 -14.28
CA LYS A 535 -4.78 5.01 -13.99
C LYS A 535 -5.01 6.47 -13.56
N TRP A 536 -4.04 7.09 -12.89
CA TRP A 536 -4.07 8.47 -12.42
C TRP A 536 -3.68 9.52 -13.48
N ASP A 537 -3.01 9.11 -14.56
CA ASP A 537 -2.60 9.97 -15.67
C ASP A 537 -3.74 10.09 -16.68
N ILE A 538 -4.75 10.91 -16.35
CA ILE A 538 -5.96 11.12 -17.17
C ILE A 538 -5.61 11.44 -18.63
N PHE A 539 -4.56 12.24 -18.86
CA PHE A 539 -4.12 12.62 -20.19
C PHE A 539 -3.63 11.40 -20.98
N ARG A 540 -2.74 10.58 -20.42
CA ARG A 540 -2.28 9.36 -21.11
C ARG A 540 -3.36 8.30 -21.24
N MET A 541 -4.15 8.09 -20.20
CA MET A 541 -5.27 7.15 -20.23
C MET A 541 -6.31 7.54 -21.30
N SER A 542 -6.41 8.81 -21.72
CA SER A 542 -7.25 9.20 -22.86
C SER A 542 -6.82 8.54 -24.20
N GLN A 543 -5.52 8.23 -24.36
CA GLN A 543 -4.92 7.68 -25.59
C GLN A 543 -4.86 6.15 -25.62
N ILE A 544 -5.08 5.48 -24.48
CA ILE A 544 -5.06 4.01 -24.36
C ILE A 544 -6.35 3.41 -24.93
N THR A 545 -6.22 2.36 -25.77
CA THR A 545 -7.36 1.59 -26.28
C THR A 545 -8.17 1.01 -25.13
N GLU A 546 -9.48 1.28 -25.13
CA GLU A 546 -10.41 0.71 -24.15
C GLU A 546 -10.87 -0.66 -24.63
N VAL A 547 -10.64 -1.68 -23.81
CA VAL A 547 -11.02 -3.07 -24.08
C VAL A 547 -12.30 -3.39 -23.32
N THR A 548 -13.21 -4.08 -23.98
CA THR A 548 -14.50 -4.49 -23.40
C THR A 548 -14.48 -5.97 -23.04
N LEU A 549 -15.07 -6.34 -21.91
CA LEU A 549 -15.38 -7.72 -21.54
C LEU A 549 -16.92 -7.85 -21.46
N ALA A 550 -17.50 -8.89 -22.04
CA ALA A 550 -18.96 -9.07 -22.09
C ALA A 550 -19.39 -10.53 -21.84
N SER A 551 -20.40 -10.73 -20.98
CA SER A 551 -21.07 -12.03 -20.80
C SER A 551 -22.28 -12.13 -21.73
N GLY A 552 -22.02 -12.41 -23.01
CA GLY A 552 -23.04 -12.52 -24.04
C GLY A 552 -22.51 -13.23 -25.29
N PRO A 553 -23.39 -13.69 -26.20
CA PRO A 553 -22.98 -14.48 -27.35
C PRO A 553 -22.00 -13.69 -28.25
N PRO A 554 -20.83 -14.25 -28.58
CA PRO A 554 -19.88 -13.61 -29.48
C PRO A 554 -20.50 -13.41 -30.87
N ARG A 555 -20.25 -12.26 -31.48
CA ARG A 555 -20.81 -11.92 -32.81
C ARG A 555 -20.17 -12.69 -33.97
N ALA A 556 -19.05 -13.36 -33.73
CA ALA A 556 -18.28 -14.09 -34.72
C ALA A 556 -17.84 -15.47 -34.18
N PRO A 557 -17.74 -16.49 -35.04
CA PRO A 557 -17.26 -17.82 -34.64
C PRO A 557 -15.78 -17.79 -34.30
N CYS A 558 -15.29 -18.83 -33.61
CA CYS A 558 -13.87 -19.02 -33.36
C CYS A 558 -13.09 -19.27 -34.67
N MET A 559 -11.98 -18.57 -34.90
CA MET A 559 -11.08 -18.82 -36.05
C MET A 559 -9.74 -19.45 -35.62
N VAL A 560 -9.20 -19.06 -34.46
CA VAL A 560 -7.95 -19.60 -33.90
C VAL A 560 -8.19 -20.04 -32.46
N GLN A 561 -7.97 -21.33 -32.19
CA GLN A 561 -8.07 -21.91 -30.86
C GLN A 561 -6.69 -21.90 -30.18
N HIS A 562 -6.61 -21.33 -28.97
CA HIS A 562 -5.42 -21.40 -28.11
C HIS A 562 -5.67 -22.32 -26.92
N ASN A 563 -4.65 -23.09 -26.54
CA ASN A 563 -4.70 -23.99 -25.38
C ASN A 563 -4.10 -23.36 -24.12
N ALA A 564 -3.72 -22.07 -24.19
CA ALA A 564 -3.10 -21.31 -23.12
C ALA A 564 -3.86 -19.99 -22.91
N PRO A 565 -3.99 -19.49 -21.67
CA PRO A 565 -4.69 -18.26 -21.35
C PRO A 565 -4.11 -17.02 -22.04
N ALA A 566 -4.95 -16.01 -22.26
CA ALA A 566 -4.50 -14.70 -22.75
C ALA A 566 -4.14 -13.77 -21.59
N LEU A 567 -3.06 -12.99 -21.75
CA LEU A 567 -2.79 -11.80 -20.94
C LEU A 567 -2.73 -10.59 -21.88
N LEU A 568 -3.62 -9.61 -21.66
CA LEU A 568 -3.69 -8.39 -22.45
C LEU A 568 -3.15 -7.17 -21.71
N PHE A 569 -2.24 -6.44 -22.36
CA PHE A 569 -1.82 -5.10 -21.91
C PHE A 569 -1.69 -4.10 -23.08
N SER A 570 -1.58 -2.82 -22.77
CA SER A 570 -1.31 -1.76 -23.75
C SER A 570 0.16 -1.33 -23.72
N ALA A 571 0.73 -1.08 -24.89
CA ALA A 571 2.01 -0.39 -25.08
C ALA A 571 1.80 1.05 -25.59
N GLY A 572 0.73 1.73 -25.16
CA GLY A 572 0.26 2.99 -25.76
C GLY A 572 0.55 4.28 -24.99
N GLY A 573 1.09 4.22 -23.77
CA GLY A 573 1.17 5.38 -22.88
C GLY A 573 2.37 6.29 -23.16
N TYR A 574 3.56 5.84 -22.80
CA TYR A 574 4.83 6.56 -23.00
C TYR A 574 5.83 5.79 -23.89
N SER A 575 5.34 4.80 -24.64
CA SER A 575 6.13 3.84 -25.41
C SER A 575 7.23 4.49 -26.25
N GLY A 576 8.47 4.05 -26.02
CA GLY A 576 9.67 4.52 -26.70
C GLY A 576 10.59 5.36 -25.81
N ASP A 577 10.14 5.84 -24.65
CA ASP A 577 11.08 6.17 -23.57
C ASP A 577 11.42 4.89 -22.77
N PHE A 578 12.71 4.59 -22.77
CA PHE A 578 13.25 3.36 -22.20
C PHE A 578 13.08 3.25 -20.66
N PHE A 579 12.78 4.35 -19.95
CA PHE A 579 12.37 4.24 -18.54
C PHE A 579 10.94 3.72 -18.44
N THR A 580 9.99 4.32 -19.17
CA THR A 580 8.58 3.91 -19.12
C THR A 580 8.33 2.53 -19.72
N ASP A 581 9.03 2.16 -20.79
CA ASP A 581 8.96 0.81 -21.36
C ASP A 581 9.29 -0.26 -20.28
N PHE A 582 10.21 0.02 -19.35
CA PHE A 582 10.52 -0.91 -18.25
C PHE A 582 9.65 -0.71 -17.02
N SER A 583 9.37 0.53 -16.60
CA SER A 583 8.62 0.82 -15.37
C SER A 583 7.14 0.52 -15.47
N ASP A 584 6.55 0.74 -16.65
CA ASP A 584 5.10 0.66 -16.88
C ASP A 584 4.73 -0.62 -17.64
N GLU A 585 5.65 -1.21 -18.41
CA GLU A 585 5.35 -2.35 -19.29
C GLU A 585 6.10 -3.61 -18.83
N PHE A 586 7.43 -3.70 -18.96
CA PHE A 586 8.14 -4.98 -18.73
C PHE A 586 8.25 -5.45 -17.27
N ILE A 587 8.49 -4.56 -16.30
CA ILE A 587 8.51 -4.95 -14.87
C ILE A 587 7.09 -5.32 -14.40
N PRO A 588 6.04 -4.52 -14.71
CA PRO A 588 4.66 -4.92 -14.42
C PRO A 588 4.22 -6.20 -15.12
N LEU A 589 4.64 -6.43 -16.37
CA LEU A 589 4.39 -7.68 -17.09
C LEU A 589 5.03 -8.88 -16.37
N PHE A 590 6.30 -8.76 -15.97
CA PHE A 590 6.99 -9.79 -15.20
C PHE A 590 6.29 -10.10 -13.88
N ILE A 591 5.88 -9.09 -13.13
CA ILE A 591 5.15 -9.28 -11.87
C ILE A 591 3.81 -9.96 -12.13
N THR A 592 3.04 -9.48 -13.12
CA THR A 592 1.74 -10.07 -13.48
C THR A 592 1.85 -11.55 -13.84
N ILE A 593 2.82 -11.89 -14.70
CA ILE A 593 3.06 -13.28 -15.11
C ILE A 593 3.44 -14.16 -13.91
N ASN A 594 4.35 -13.71 -13.04
CA ASN A 594 4.79 -14.52 -11.90
C ASN A 594 3.80 -14.53 -10.73
N SER A 595 2.85 -13.59 -10.67
CA SER A 595 1.78 -13.57 -9.65
C SER A 595 0.50 -14.32 -10.08
N ILE A 596 0.23 -14.47 -11.38
CA ILE A 596 -1.02 -15.08 -11.89
C ILE A 596 -0.75 -16.41 -12.63
N TYR A 597 0.34 -16.48 -13.39
CA TYR A 597 0.66 -17.59 -14.30
C TYR A 597 1.95 -18.32 -13.90
N SER A 598 2.19 -18.49 -12.60
CA SER A 598 3.47 -18.98 -12.06
C SER A 598 3.87 -20.39 -12.52
N SER A 599 2.92 -21.19 -13.00
CA SER A 599 3.09 -22.56 -13.52
C SER A 599 2.45 -22.80 -14.90
N GLU A 600 2.00 -21.77 -15.60
CA GLU A 600 1.27 -21.89 -16.87
C GLU A 600 1.93 -21.08 -17.99
N ASP A 601 1.93 -21.61 -19.22
CA ASP A 601 2.24 -20.81 -20.40
C ASP A 601 1.05 -19.90 -20.75
N LEU A 602 1.32 -18.76 -21.39
CA LEU A 602 0.29 -17.77 -21.74
C LEU A 602 0.55 -17.14 -23.10
N VAL A 603 -0.51 -16.70 -23.79
CA VAL A 603 -0.46 -15.91 -25.02
C VAL A 603 -0.51 -14.43 -24.67
N LEU A 604 0.44 -13.64 -25.18
CA LEU A 604 0.41 -12.19 -25.01
C LEU A 604 -0.43 -11.53 -26.11
N VAL A 605 -1.41 -10.74 -25.68
CA VAL A 605 -2.17 -9.82 -26.54
C VAL A 605 -1.74 -8.40 -26.20
N ILE A 606 -1.32 -7.60 -27.18
CA ILE A 606 -0.83 -6.24 -26.93
C ILE A 606 -1.62 -5.25 -27.77
N SER A 607 -2.20 -4.24 -27.13
CA SER A 607 -2.84 -3.10 -27.80
C SER A 607 -1.91 -1.89 -27.88
N ASN A 608 -2.19 -0.96 -28.79
CA ASN A 608 -1.35 0.18 -29.10
C ASN A 608 0.11 -0.21 -29.45
N ALA A 609 0.31 -1.40 -30.02
CA ALA A 609 1.62 -2.01 -30.18
C ALA A 609 2.23 -1.68 -31.56
N HIS A 610 3.08 -0.65 -31.60
CA HIS A 610 3.77 -0.29 -32.84
C HIS A 610 4.81 -1.35 -33.26
N ASP A 611 4.89 -1.62 -34.57
CA ASP A 611 5.82 -2.61 -35.16
C ASP A 611 7.31 -2.36 -34.85
N TRP A 612 7.71 -1.13 -34.54
CA TRP A 612 9.09 -0.84 -34.12
C TRP A 612 9.33 -1.26 -32.65
N TRP A 613 8.31 -1.17 -31.79
CA TRP A 613 8.39 -1.50 -30.36
C TRP A 613 8.43 -3.01 -30.19
N THR A 614 7.54 -3.72 -30.88
CA THR A 614 7.51 -5.20 -30.89
C THR A 614 8.81 -5.78 -31.45
N ARG A 615 9.38 -5.19 -32.51
CA ARG A 615 10.71 -5.59 -33.02
C ARG A 615 11.85 -5.28 -32.05
N ARG A 616 11.84 -4.12 -31.38
CA ARG A 616 12.88 -3.72 -30.42
C ARG A 616 12.94 -4.66 -29.21
N TYR A 617 11.78 -5.14 -28.76
CA TYR A 617 11.64 -5.99 -27.57
C TYR A 617 11.35 -7.47 -27.90
N ALA A 618 11.50 -7.89 -29.15
CA ALA A 618 11.14 -9.23 -29.62
C ALA A 618 11.76 -10.37 -28.78
N ASP A 619 13.07 -10.29 -28.52
CA ASP A 619 13.80 -11.27 -27.69
C ASP A 619 13.19 -11.42 -26.28
N LEU A 620 12.81 -10.29 -25.66
CA LEU A 620 12.24 -10.26 -24.31
C LEU A 620 10.78 -10.76 -24.30
N LEU A 621 9.98 -10.36 -25.29
CA LEU A 621 8.61 -10.83 -25.47
C LEU A 621 8.56 -12.36 -25.70
N GLN A 622 9.50 -12.92 -26.48
CA GLN A 622 9.65 -14.37 -26.63
C GLN A 622 10.08 -15.08 -25.35
N THR A 623 10.79 -14.39 -24.44
CA THR A 623 11.15 -14.97 -23.14
C THR A 623 9.95 -15.01 -22.19
N PHE A 624 8.96 -14.11 -22.37
CA PHE A 624 7.70 -14.11 -21.64
C PHE A 624 6.64 -15.06 -22.21
N SER A 625 6.57 -15.23 -23.53
CA SER A 625 5.63 -16.15 -24.19
C SER A 625 6.31 -16.90 -25.33
N LYS A 626 6.17 -18.22 -25.31
CA LYS A 626 6.59 -19.11 -26.43
C LYS A 626 5.64 -19.07 -27.62
N TYR A 627 4.49 -18.42 -27.50
CA TYR A 627 3.49 -18.29 -28.56
C TYR A 627 3.69 -16.99 -29.35
N PRO A 628 3.21 -16.91 -30.61
CA PRO A 628 3.20 -15.66 -31.35
C PRO A 628 2.44 -14.56 -30.58
N ILE A 629 3.03 -13.36 -30.53
CA ILE A 629 2.40 -12.18 -29.92
C ILE A 629 1.23 -11.72 -30.81
N ILE A 630 0.05 -11.56 -30.23
CA ILE A 630 -1.13 -11.02 -30.93
C ILE A 630 -1.12 -9.50 -30.79
N ASN A 631 -0.95 -8.79 -31.91
CA ASN A 631 -1.09 -7.33 -31.96
C ASN A 631 -2.57 -6.98 -32.18
N LEU A 632 -3.25 -6.50 -31.13
CA LEU A 632 -4.69 -6.24 -31.15
C LEU A 632 -5.09 -5.22 -32.24
N ASP A 633 -4.25 -4.22 -32.50
CA ASP A 633 -4.59 -3.13 -33.42
C ASP A 633 -4.52 -3.56 -34.90
N ASN A 634 -3.76 -4.62 -35.20
CA ASN A 634 -3.49 -5.11 -36.55
C ASN A 634 -4.17 -6.46 -36.85
N ASP A 635 -4.69 -7.17 -35.84
CA ASP A 635 -5.37 -8.45 -36.06
C ASP A 635 -6.85 -8.26 -36.47
N THR A 636 -7.36 -9.21 -37.25
CA THR A 636 -8.76 -9.25 -37.72
C THR A 636 -9.42 -10.62 -37.50
N THR A 637 -8.68 -11.53 -36.89
CA THR A 637 -9.01 -12.95 -36.65
C THR A 637 -9.58 -13.11 -35.24
N THR A 638 -10.62 -13.92 -35.08
CA THR A 638 -11.16 -14.21 -33.74
C THR A 638 -10.36 -15.31 -33.05
N HIS A 639 -9.94 -15.04 -31.82
CA HIS A 639 -9.09 -15.94 -31.02
C HIS A 639 -9.84 -16.46 -29.81
N CYS A 640 -9.69 -17.74 -29.49
CA CYS A 640 -10.38 -18.38 -28.37
C CYS A 640 -9.36 -18.88 -27.35
N PHE A 641 -9.61 -18.59 -26.08
CA PHE A 641 -8.70 -18.86 -24.96
C PHE A 641 -9.43 -19.61 -23.83
N PRO A 642 -8.72 -20.41 -23.01
CA PRO A 642 -9.29 -21.07 -21.83
C PRO A 642 -9.59 -20.09 -20.69
N SER A 643 -8.99 -18.90 -20.68
CA SER A 643 -9.29 -17.75 -19.81
C SER A 643 -8.54 -16.51 -20.32
N VAL A 644 -8.86 -15.33 -19.77
CA VAL A 644 -8.13 -14.08 -20.05
C VAL A 644 -7.92 -13.24 -18.79
N THR A 645 -6.75 -12.61 -18.67
CA THR A 645 -6.50 -11.45 -17.79
C THR A 645 -6.19 -10.21 -18.64
N ILE A 646 -6.65 -9.04 -18.19
CA ILE A 646 -6.52 -7.75 -18.87
C ILE A 646 -6.01 -6.71 -17.88
N GLY A 647 -4.88 -6.07 -18.20
CA GLY A 647 -4.16 -5.12 -17.34
C GLY A 647 -2.91 -5.71 -16.68
N LEU A 648 -2.04 -4.84 -16.16
CA LEU A 648 -0.78 -5.22 -15.51
C LEU A 648 -0.72 -4.80 -14.05
N ILE A 649 -0.21 -5.68 -13.19
CA ILE A 649 0.16 -5.41 -11.81
C ILE A 649 1.47 -4.62 -11.80
N SER A 650 1.39 -3.30 -11.57
CA SER A 650 2.57 -2.43 -11.53
C SER A 650 3.08 -2.14 -10.12
N LEU A 651 4.41 -2.00 -10.00
CA LEU A 651 5.03 -1.36 -8.85
C LEU A 651 4.72 0.12 -8.87
N ASP A 652 4.24 0.64 -7.76
CA ASP A 652 3.93 2.05 -7.66
C ASP A 652 5.20 2.87 -7.39
N LEU A 653 5.94 3.19 -8.46
CA LEU A 653 7.20 3.95 -8.42
C LEU A 653 7.03 5.41 -7.94
N MET A 654 5.81 5.87 -7.70
CA MET A 654 5.52 7.16 -7.06
C MET A 654 4.95 6.97 -5.64
N SER A 655 5.02 5.75 -5.09
CA SER A 655 4.77 5.45 -3.69
C SER A 655 6.03 5.74 -2.86
N ALA A 656 5.84 6.05 -1.58
CA ALA A 656 6.94 6.14 -0.62
C ALA A 656 7.61 4.78 -0.33
N ASP A 657 7.03 3.68 -0.82
CA ASP A 657 7.60 2.33 -0.73
C ASP A 657 7.14 1.46 -1.93
N PRO A 658 7.88 1.45 -3.06
CA PRO A 658 7.53 0.69 -4.26
C PRO A 658 7.88 -0.80 -4.11
N LYS A 659 7.21 -1.52 -3.20
CA LYS A 659 7.51 -2.93 -2.93
C LYS A 659 6.70 -3.92 -3.78
N PRO A 660 7.34 -4.97 -4.34
CA PRO A 660 6.63 -6.11 -4.91
C PRO A 660 5.83 -6.85 -3.82
N ARG A 661 4.68 -7.42 -4.21
CA ARG A 661 3.85 -8.26 -3.34
C ARG A 661 4.63 -9.52 -2.91
N PRO A 662 4.38 -10.13 -1.75
CA PRO A 662 4.92 -11.45 -1.45
C PRO A 662 4.46 -12.48 -2.48
N ASN A 663 5.27 -13.54 -2.65
CA ASN A 663 5.23 -14.50 -3.74
C ASN A 663 5.45 -13.94 -5.16
N SER A 664 5.53 -12.62 -5.38
CA SER A 664 6.05 -12.09 -6.65
C SER A 664 7.58 -12.26 -6.70
N LYS A 665 8.09 -12.71 -7.86
CA LYS A 665 9.52 -12.81 -8.11
C LYS A 665 10.15 -11.41 -8.00
N THR A 666 11.22 -11.29 -7.22
CA THR A 666 11.91 -10.01 -6.96
C THR A 666 12.50 -9.39 -8.23
N ILE A 667 12.91 -8.11 -8.17
CA ILE A 667 13.67 -7.49 -9.26
C ILE A 667 14.96 -8.25 -9.62
N SER A 668 15.57 -8.96 -8.67
CA SER A 668 16.71 -9.85 -8.89
C SER A 668 16.37 -11.03 -9.81
N HIS A 669 15.13 -11.52 -9.78
CA HIS A 669 14.65 -12.53 -10.73
C HIS A 669 14.29 -11.93 -12.10
N PHE A 670 13.87 -10.66 -12.15
CA PHE A 670 13.71 -9.94 -13.42
C PHE A 670 15.08 -9.71 -14.08
N HIS A 671 16.12 -9.38 -13.31
CA HIS A 671 17.50 -9.37 -13.80
C HIS A 671 17.88 -10.74 -14.38
N ALA A 672 17.61 -11.85 -13.67
CA ALA A 672 17.84 -13.19 -14.20
C ALA A 672 17.07 -13.52 -15.49
N LEU A 673 15.89 -12.91 -15.71
CA LEU A 673 15.17 -12.98 -17.00
C LEU A 673 15.92 -12.22 -18.10
N LEU A 674 16.44 -11.03 -17.81
CA LEU A 674 17.24 -10.23 -18.74
C LEU A 674 18.56 -10.95 -19.09
N ASP A 675 19.24 -11.54 -18.09
CA ASP A 675 20.41 -12.40 -18.28
C ASP A 675 20.08 -13.55 -19.24
N LYS A 676 19.00 -14.31 -18.95
CA LYS A 676 18.53 -15.40 -19.80
C LYS A 676 18.25 -14.93 -21.23
N THR A 677 17.61 -13.77 -21.40
CA THR A 677 17.24 -13.22 -22.72
C THR A 677 18.48 -12.83 -23.55
N TYR A 678 19.41 -12.09 -22.94
CA TYR A 678 20.45 -11.37 -23.69
C TYR A 678 21.83 -12.04 -23.67
N ALA A 679 22.15 -12.89 -22.69
CA ALA A 679 23.47 -13.53 -22.58
C ALA A 679 23.72 -14.66 -23.60
N HIS A 680 22.68 -15.35 -24.09
CA HIS A 680 22.78 -16.66 -24.77
C HIS A 680 23.64 -16.75 -26.04
N ASN A 681 24.10 -15.63 -26.62
CA ASN A 681 24.96 -15.61 -27.82
C ASN A 681 26.27 -14.83 -27.63
N HIS A 682 26.59 -14.39 -26.41
CA HIS A 682 27.96 -13.98 -26.12
C HIS A 682 28.77 -15.22 -25.79
N PRO A 683 29.81 -15.59 -26.57
CA PRO A 683 30.81 -16.48 -26.05
C PRO A 683 31.36 -15.81 -24.79
N SER A 684 31.25 -16.51 -23.66
CA SER A 684 32.05 -16.25 -22.48
C SER A 684 33.51 -16.59 -22.79
N ASN A 685 34.12 -15.83 -23.72
CA ASN A 685 35.55 -15.71 -23.80
C ASN A 685 36.00 -15.37 -22.37
N PRO A 686 36.86 -16.18 -21.74
CA PRO A 686 37.48 -15.83 -20.46
C PRO A 686 38.47 -14.70 -20.74
N THR A 687 37.94 -13.48 -20.89
CA THR A 687 38.60 -12.41 -21.64
C THR A 687 39.57 -11.64 -20.74
N SER A 688 40.64 -12.32 -20.33
CA SER A 688 41.70 -11.88 -19.42
C SER A 688 41.24 -11.55 -18.00
N LEU A 689 42.13 -11.69 -17.01
CA LEU A 689 41.96 -10.98 -15.75
C LEU A 689 42.04 -9.48 -16.05
N LYS A 690 40.89 -8.80 -16.13
CA LYS A 690 40.82 -7.35 -16.25
C LYS A 690 41.52 -6.74 -15.03
N SER A 691 42.71 -6.18 -15.21
CA SER A 691 43.48 -5.62 -14.09
C SER A 691 42.85 -4.35 -13.49
N ARG A 692 41.95 -3.71 -14.23
CA ARG A 692 41.24 -2.46 -13.89
C ARG A 692 39.71 -2.67 -13.96
N PRO A 693 38.91 -2.05 -13.06
CA PRO A 693 37.46 -2.12 -13.17
C PRO A 693 36.97 -1.27 -14.35
N GLN A 694 36.20 -1.89 -15.23
CA GLN A 694 35.44 -1.18 -16.27
C GLN A 694 34.32 -0.31 -15.66
N LEU A 695 34.25 0.95 -16.09
CA LEU A 695 33.25 1.95 -15.70
C LEU A 695 32.52 2.47 -16.93
N VAL A 696 31.19 2.36 -16.95
CA VAL A 696 30.34 2.97 -17.96
C VAL A 696 29.88 4.35 -17.52
N LEU A 697 30.25 5.37 -18.30
CA LEU A 697 29.79 6.75 -18.14
C LEU A 697 28.60 7.00 -19.07
N ALA A 698 27.39 6.88 -18.52
CA ALA A 698 26.11 6.97 -19.21
C ALA A 698 25.73 8.42 -19.54
N GLY A 699 25.22 8.63 -20.75
CA GLY A 699 24.82 9.92 -21.30
C GLY A 699 23.65 9.80 -22.28
N ARG A 700 23.15 10.96 -22.73
CA ARG A 700 22.25 11.09 -23.88
C ARG A 700 22.81 12.18 -24.79
N ASN A 701 22.82 11.94 -26.10
CA ASN A 701 23.35 12.86 -27.11
C ASN A 701 22.23 13.66 -27.80
N SER A 702 21.21 14.03 -27.04
CA SER A 702 19.97 14.67 -27.50
C SER A 702 19.80 16.05 -26.88
N ALA A 703 19.21 16.99 -27.63
CA ALA A 703 18.85 18.33 -27.13
C ALA A 703 17.74 18.34 -26.05
N ILE A 704 17.29 17.16 -25.61
CA ILE A 704 16.25 16.95 -24.61
C ILE A 704 16.85 16.08 -23.50
N GLY A 705 16.87 16.62 -22.28
CA GLY A 705 17.42 15.97 -21.09
C GLY A 705 18.70 16.63 -20.57
N ARG A 706 19.21 16.11 -19.46
CA ARG A 706 20.33 16.70 -18.70
C ARG A 706 21.65 16.04 -19.07
N VAL A 707 22.70 16.86 -19.23
CA VAL A 707 24.07 16.40 -19.54
C VAL A 707 25.08 16.81 -18.47
N ILE A 708 26.17 16.05 -18.37
CA ILE A 708 27.36 16.42 -17.61
C ILE A 708 28.22 17.33 -18.51
N ILE A 709 28.22 18.63 -18.26
CA ILE A 709 28.86 19.66 -19.11
C ILE A 709 30.37 19.42 -19.23
N ASN A 710 31.02 19.01 -18.15
CA ASN A 710 32.46 18.74 -18.11
C ASN A 710 32.82 17.25 -18.27
N ARG A 711 31.99 16.47 -18.98
CA ARG A 711 32.13 15.01 -19.16
C ARG A 711 33.54 14.55 -19.51
N ALA A 712 34.21 15.19 -20.47
CA ALA A 712 35.57 14.81 -20.86
C ALA A 712 36.58 14.90 -19.71
N LYS A 713 36.42 15.88 -18.79
CA LYS A 713 37.24 15.99 -17.58
C LYS A 713 36.86 14.93 -16.53
N VAL A 714 35.57 14.60 -16.44
CA VAL A 714 35.05 13.57 -15.53
C VAL A 714 35.56 12.18 -15.93
N LYS A 715 35.53 11.86 -17.23
CA LYS A 715 36.15 10.68 -17.83
C LYS A 715 37.64 10.59 -17.47
N LYS A 716 38.41 11.65 -17.76
CA LYS A 716 39.84 11.70 -17.43
C LYS A 716 40.11 11.45 -15.94
N VAL A 717 39.32 12.05 -15.05
CA VAL A 717 39.48 11.84 -13.59
C VAL A 717 39.16 10.39 -13.20
N ALA A 718 38.19 9.73 -13.83
CA ALA A 718 37.94 8.30 -13.59
C ALA A 718 39.06 7.40 -14.16
N GLU A 719 39.63 7.74 -15.31
CA GLU A 719 40.81 7.06 -15.88
C GLU A 719 42.05 7.22 -14.98
N GLU A 720 42.24 8.40 -14.38
CA GLU A 720 43.31 8.69 -13.39
C GLU A 720 43.10 7.93 -12.07
N GLU A 721 41.86 7.68 -11.65
CA GLU A 721 41.51 6.88 -10.47
C GLU A 721 41.53 5.37 -10.73
N GLY A 722 41.96 4.92 -11.92
CA GLY A 722 42.21 3.51 -12.23
C GLY A 722 41.09 2.77 -12.95
N PHE A 723 40.00 3.43 -13.35
CA PHE A 723 38.93 2.78 -14.13
C PHE A 723 39.26 2.68 -15.62
N ASP A 724 38.74 1.65 -16.29
CA ASP A 724 38.67 1.61 -17.76
C ASP A 724 37.32 2.21 -18.18
N VAL A 725 37.32 3.45 -18.69
CA VAL A 725 36.09 4.23 -18.85
C VAL A 725 35.52 4.12 -20.27
N ILE A 726 34.33 3.54 -20.39
CA ILE A 726 33.56 3.48 -21.63
C ILE A 726 32.43 4.51 -21.57
N GLU A 727 32.26 5.29 -22.63
CA GLU A 727 31.14 6.23 -22.73
C GLU A 727 29.95 5.55 -23.41
N PHE A 728 28.82 5.53 -22.71
CA PHE A 728 27.60 4.89 -23.18
C PHE A 728 26.54 5.94 -23.50
N GLU A 729 26.17 6.03 -24.77
CA GLU A 729 25.14 6.93 -25.28
C GLU A 729 24.17 6.14 -26.16
N PRO A 730 23.26 5.36 -25.55
CA PRO A 730 22.31 4.55 -26.31
C PRO A 730 21.40 5.46 -27.13
N LYS A 731 21.32 5.16 -28.43
CA LYS A 731 20.32 5.73 -29.33
C LYS A 731 19.06 4.88 -29.23
N TYR A 732 17.94 5.42 -29.70
CA TYR A 732 16.68 4.67 -29.78
C TYR A 732 16.79 3.38 -30.60
N ALA A 733 17.66 3.37 -31.62
CA ALA A 733 17.96 2.20 -32.45
C ALA A 733 19.12 1.32 -31.95
N THR A 734 19.71 1.59 -30.77
CA THR A 734 20.76 0.74 -30.18
C THR A 734 20.15 -0.61 -29.79
N PRO A 735 20.64 -1.74 -30.31
CA PRO A 735 20.15 -3.06 -29.93
C PRO A 735 20.31 -3.34 -28.44
N LEU A 736 19.28 -3.88 -27.80
CA LEU A 736 19.29 -4.15 -26.36
C LEU A 736 20.36 -5.16 -25.96
N ARG A 737 20.69 -6.11 -26.85
CA ARG A 737 21.77 -7.07 -26.65
C ARG A 737 23.16 -6.40 -26.58
N GLU A 738 23.41 -5.37 -27.38
CA GLU A 738 24.66 -4.59 -27.32
C GLU A 738 24.74 -3.77 -26.03
N ALA A 739 23.64 -3.12 -25.66
CA ALA A 739 23.53 -2.36 -24.41
C ALA A 739 23.71 -3.26 -23.18
N TYR A 740 23.07 -4.44 -23.18
CA TYR A 740 23.24 -5.47 -22.16
C TYR A 740 24.69 -5.92 -22.08
N ALA A 741 25.31 -6.35 -23.19
CA ALA A 741 26.69 -6.87 -23.18
C ALA A 741 27.73 -5.88 -22.63
N LEU A 742 27.56 -4.59 -22.91
CA LEU A 742 28.41 -3.53 -22.35
C LEU A 742 28.16 -3.35 -20.85
N VAL A 743 26.91 -3.20 -20.42
CA VAL A 743 26.58 -2.86 -19.04
C VAL A 743 26.75 -4.08 -18.11
N SER A 744 26.42 -5.28 -18.55
CA SER A 744 26.57 -6.52 -17.79
C SER A 744 28.02 -6.96 -17.60
N SER A 745 28.96 -6.40 -18.37
CA SER A 745 30.40 -6.63 -18.20
C SER A 745 31.16 -5.45 -17.56
N SER A 746 30.39 -4.47 -17.04
CA SER A 746 30.86 -3.29 -16.33
C SER A 746 30.65 -3.41 -14.82
N HIS A 747 31.62 -2.97 -14.03
CA HIS A 747 31.60 -3.06 -12.57
C HIS A 747 31.08 -1.76 -11.92
N VAL A 748 31.08 -0.66 -12.67
CA VAL A 748 30.54 0.63 -12.27
C VAL A 748 29.72 1.23 -13.41
N MET A 749 28.55 1.76 -13.13
CA MET A 749 27.83 2.67 -14.03
C MET A 749 27.64 4.02 -13.35
N VAL A 750 27.89 5.10 -14.08
CA VAL A 750 27.75 6.48 -13.58
C VAL A 750 27.01 7.36 -14.57
N GLY A 751 26.10 8.19 -14.10
CA GLY A 751 25.50 9.25 -14.92
C GLY A 751 24.54 10.14 -14.13
N VAL A 752 24.13 11.24 -14.74
CA VAL A 752 23.13 12.17 -14.16
C VAL A 752 21.72 11.57 -14.25
N HIS A 753 20.87 11.84 -13.26
CA HIS A 753 19.46 11.47 -13.29
C HIS A 753 18.85 11.80 -14.67
N GLY A 754 18.20 10.83 -15.33
CA GLY A 754 17.71 10.94 -16.71
C GLY A 754 18.71 10.70 -17.86
N ALA A 755 20.00 10.49 -17.59
CA ALA A 755 21.00 10.14 -18.61
C ALA A 755 21.04 8.62 -18.87
N ALA A 756 20.00 8.12 -19.54
CA ALA A 756 19.86 6.72 -19.96
C ALA A 756 20.00 5.68 -18.82
N LEU A 757 19.84 6.09 -17.56
CA LEU A 757 20.23 5.30 -16.40
C LEU A 757 19.48 3.99 -16.22
N THR A 758 18.28 3.81 -16.78
CA THR A 758 17.49 2.56 -16.70
C THR A 758 18.25 1.31 -17.14
N HIS A 759 19.30 1.46 -17.96
CA HIS A 759 20.20 0.36 -18.30
C HIS A 759 20.95 -0.23 -17.10
N PHE A 760 20.90 0.40 -15.92
CA PHE A 760 21.36 -0.19 -14.65
C PHE A 760 20.69 -1.55 -14.37
N LEU A 761 19.51 -1.81 -14.94
CA LEU A 761 18.83 -3.11 -14.92
C LEU A 761 19.63 -4.27 -15.56
N PHE A 762 20.74 -3.97 -16.25
CA PHE A 762 21.68 -4.94 -16.82
C PHE A 762 22.98 -5.07 -16.01
N LEU A 763 23.15 -4.35 -14.89
CA LEU A 763 24.35 -4.47 -14.04
C LEU A 763 24.26 -5.72 -13.15
N GLN A 764 25.34 -6.51 -13.15
CA GLN A 764 25.43 -7.69 -12.29
C GLN A 764 25.39 -7.32 -10.79
N PRO A 765 24.66 -8.08 -9.95
CA PRO A 765 24.56 -7.85 -8.51
C PRO A 765 25.93 -7.72 -7.84
N GLY A 766 26.13 -6.67 -7.03
CA GLY A 766 27.43 -6.32 -6.46
C GLY A 766 28.16 -5.18 -7.17
N SER A 767 27.85 -4.92 -8.45
CA SER A 767 28.33 -3.75 -9.19
C SER A 767 27.91 -2.43 -8.54
N VAL A 768 28.66 -1.37 -8.80
CA VAL A 768 28.38 -0.02 -8.28
C VAL A 768 27.50 0.74 -9.26
N PHE A 769 26.37 1.26 -8.79
CA PHE A 769 25.53 2.17 -9.56
C PHE A 769 25.55 3.56 -8.91
N MET A 770 26.23 4.51 -9.56
CA MET A 770 26.41 5.86 -9.04
C MET A 770 25.53 6.86 -9.78
N GLN A 771 24.50 7.36 -9.11
CA GLN A 771 23.63 8.38 -9.66
C GLN A 771 24.11 9.78 -9.25
N VAL A 772 24.38 10.63 -10.24
CA VAL A 772 24.51 12.08 -10.02
C VAL A 772 23.09 12.65 -9.94
N VAL A 773 22.75 13.27 -8.81
CA VAL A 773 21.40 13.74 -8.47
C VAL A 773 21.35 15.27 -8.58
N PRO A 774 20.64 15.82 -9.59
CA PRO A 774 20.34 17.25 -9.70
C PRO A 774 19.47 17.78 -8.56
N ILE A 775 19.55 19.10 -8.30
CA ILE A 775 18.74 19.78 -7.28
C ILE A 775 17.25 19.64 -7.61
N GLY A 776 16.42 19.35 -6.60
CA GLY A 776 14.98 19.19 -6.75
C GLY A 776 14.57 17.84 -7.36
N THR A 777 15.47 16.87 -7.44
CA THR A 777 15.21 15.52 -7.96
C THR A 777 15.59 14.41 -6.99
N GLU A 778 15.87 14.74 -5.73
CA GLU A 778 16.32 13.83 -4.69
C GLU A 778 15.32 12.71 -4.43
N GLN A 779 14.02 13.05 -4.29
CA GLN A 779 12.97 12.05 -4.14
C GLN A 779 12.81 11.20 -5.42
N LEU A 780 12.92 11.81 -6.61
CA LEU A 780 12.82 11.08 -7.89
C LEU A 780 14.00 10.13 -8.10
N ALA A 781 15.22 10.50 -7.70
CA ALA A 781 16.39 9.62 -7.77
C ALA A 781 16.16 8.34 -6.96
N GLU A 782 15.70 8.51 -5.72
CA GLU A 782 15.41 7.42 -4.80
C GLU A 782 14.31 6.48 -5.31
N VAL A 783 13.15 7.00 -5.73
CA VAL A 783 12.01 6.17 -6.13
C VAL A 783 12.15 5.59 -7.54
N CYS A 784 12.76 6.31 -8.50
CA CYS A 784 12.93 5.80 -9.86
C CYS A 784 14.12 4.83 -10.01
N PHE A 785 15.14 4.92 -9.16
CA PHE A 785 16.37 4.13 -9.32
C PHE A 785 16.97 3.62 -8.01
N GLY A 786 17.03 4.43 -6.95
CA GLY A 786 17.74 4.10 -5.71
C GLY A 786 17.24 2.85 -5.00
N ASN A 787 15.92 2.73 -4.81
CA ASN A 787 15.30 1.56 -4.22
C ASN A 787 15.54 0.31 -5.07
N LEU A 788 15.21 0.40 -6.36
CA LEU A 788 15.29 -0.72 -7.29
C LEU A 788 16.72 -1.25 -7.47
N ALA A 789 17.73 -0.37 -7.47
CA ALA A 789 19.14 -0.75 -7.51
C ALA A 789 19.60 -1.49 -6.24
N ARG A 790 19.11 -1.09 -5.06
CA ARG A 790 19.42 -1.79 -3.80
C ARG A 790 18.79 -3.19 -3.76
N ASP A 791 17.56 -3.33 -4.24
CA ASP A 791 16.84 -4.61 -4.30
C ASP A 791 17.44 -5.59 -5.35
N MET A 792 18.13 -5.05 -6.36
CA MET A 792 18.99 -5.81 -7.28
C MET A 792 20.35 -6.23 -6.66
N GLY A 793 20.66 -5.83 -5.42
CA GLY A 793 21.94 -6.11 -4.77
C GLY A 793 23.10 -5.20 -5.20
N LEU A 794 22.84 -4.17 -6.01
CA LEU A 794 23.85 -3.22 -6.46
C LEU A 794 24.31 -2.32 -5.30
N LYS A 795 25.53 -1.80 -5.41
CA LYS A 795 26.04 -0.77 -4.50
C LYS A 795 25.62 0.60 -5.02
N TYR A 796 24.36 0.97 -4.75
CA TYR A 796 23.83 2.30 -5.05
C TYR A 796 24.63 3.39 -4.32
N MET A 797 24.94 4.48 -5.02
CA MET A 797 25.66 5.63 -4.50
C MET A 797 25.12 6.94 -5.09
N GLU A 798 24.79 7.90 -4.25
CA GLU A 798 24.32 9.22 -4.70
C GLU A 798 25.44 10.26 -4.68
N TYR A 799 25.63 10.96 -5.80
CA TYR A 799 26.35 12.23 -5.84
C TYR A 799 25.34 13.37 -5.97
N LYS A 800 24.86 13.89 -4.85
CA LYS A 800 24.02 15.10 -4.82
C LYS A 800 24.88 16.30 -5.20
N ILE A 801 24.44 17.07 -6.19
CA ILE A 801 25.16 18.24 -6.69
C ILE A 801 24.97 19.43 -5.73
N GLY A 802 25.95 20.31 -5.64
CA GLY A 802 25.79 21.62 -4.99
C GLY A 802 25.24 22.67 -5.97
N VAL A 803 24.84 23.82 -5.43
CA VAL A 803 24.33 24.97 -6.20
C VAL A 803 25.26 25.34 -7.37
N GLU A 804 26.56 25.49 -7.09
CA GLU A 804 27.60 25.86 -8.07
C GLU A 804 27.88 24.80 -9.16
N GLU A 805 27.30 23.60 -9.03
CA GLU A 805 27.41 22.52 -10.02
C GLU A 805 26.16 22.39 -10.90
N SER A 806 25.09 23.15 -10.60
CA SER A 806 23.86 23.19 -11.39
C SER A 806 23.91 24.35 -12.39
N SER A 807 23.57 24.11 -13.67
CA SER A 807 23.46 25.20 -14.66
C SER A 807 22.34 26.20 -14.36
N LEU A 808 21.42 25.87 -13.44
CA LEU A 808 20.39 26.80 -12.97
C LEU A 808 21.00 27.98 -12.19
N VAL A 809 22.24 27.87 -11.69
CA VAL A 809 22.95 28.98 -11.03
C VAL A 809 23.19 30.15 -11.99
N ASP A 810 23.44 29.85 -13.26
CA ASP A 810 23.70 30.84 -14.31
C ASP A 810 22.40 31.56 -14.75
N GLU A 811 21.23 30.91 -14.59
CA GLU A 811 19.90 31.46 -14.97
C GLU A 811 19.20 32.21 -13.82
N TYR A 812 19.25 31.68 -12.59
CA TYR A 812 18.48 32.20 -11.46
C TYR A 812 19.34 32.87 -10.36
N GLY A 813 20.65 32.65 -10.36
CA GLY A 813 21.56 33.11 -9.31
C GLY A 813 21.57 32.22 -8.07
N LYS A 814 22.74 32.05 -7.46
CA LYS A 814 23.03 31.11 -6.35
C LYS A 814 22.14 31.19 -5.10
N ASP A 815 21.46 32.31 -4.87
CA ASP A 815 20.64 32.55 -3.68
C ASP A 815 19.13 32.44 -3.96
N ALA A 816 18.75 32.04 -5.18
CA ALA A 816 17.36 31.81 -5.55
C ALA A 816 16.76 30.57 -4.87
N MET A 817 15.48 30.66 -4.50
CA MET A 817 14.70 29.60 -3.87
C MET A 817 14.75 28.27 -4.67
N VAL A 818 14.71 28.36 -5.99
CA VAL A 818 14.79 27.22 -6.93
C VAL A 818 16.08 26.38 -6.78
N LEU A 819 17.13 26.94 -6.18
CA LEU A 819 18.43 26.29 -5.93
C LEU A 819 18.67 25.97 -4.44
N ARG A 820 18.19 26.84 -3.53
CA ARG A 820 18.43 26.72 -2.08
C ARG A 820 17.40 25.86 -1.35
N ASP A 821 16.16 25.87 -1.82
CA ASP A 821 15.04 25.14 -1.23
C ASP A 821 14.09 24.69 -2.34
N ALA A 822 14.54 23.68 -3.08
CA ALA A 822 13.81 23.13 -4.22
C ALA A 822 12.49 22.46 -3.80
N GLU A 823 12.41 21.91 -2.58
CA GLU A 823 11.18 21.32 -2.05
C GLU A 823 10.12 22.39 -1.79
N ALA A 824 10.46 23.49 -1.09
CA ALA A 824 9.53 24.59 -0.92
C ALA A 824 9.20 25.29 -2.24
N PHE A 825 10.13 25.33 -3.21
CA PHE A 825 9.83 25.84 -4.55
C PHE A 825 8.83 24.96 -5.31
N LEU A 826 9.01 23.63 -5.27
CA LEU A 826 8.06 22.65 -5.80
C LEU A 826 6.69 22.82 -5.12
N LYS A 827 6.64 22.84 -3.79
CA LYS A 827 5.40 23.04 -3.01
C LYS A 827 4.69 24.34 -3.38
N LYS A 828 5.42 25.45 -3.48
CA LYS A 828 4.92 26.77 -3.92
C LYS A 828 4.41 26.79 -5.37
N LYS A 829 4.83 25.82 -6.19
CA LYS A 829 4.43 25.65 -7.61
C LYS A 829 3.44 24.50 -7.85
N GLY A 830 2.82 23.97 -6.79
CA GLY A 830 1.85 22.87 -6.88
C GLY A 830 2.47 21.51 -7.20
N GLY A 831 3.74 21.30 -6.86
CA GLY A 831 4.49 20.07 -7.13
C GLY A 831 5.07 20.01 -8.55
N TRP A 832 4.92 18.86 -9.21
CA TRP A 832 5.42 18.58 -10.56
C TRP A 832 4.51 19.16 -11.65
N SER A 833 4.41 20.49 -11.70
CA SER A 833 3.77 21.23 -12.80
C SER A 833 4.67 21.32 -14.03
N SER A 834 4.10 21.70 -15.18
CA SER A 834 4.86 21.86 -16.43
C SER A 834 6.09 22.76 -16.29
N GLY A 835 6.00 23.83 -15.49
CA GLY A 835 7.11 24.73 -15.19
C GLY A 835 8.22 24.09 -14.36
N THR A 836 7.90 23.32 -13.32
CA THR A 836 8.92 22.68 -12.47
C THR A 836 9.57 21.48 -13.15
N VAL A 837 8.81 20.75 -13.99
CA VAL A 837 9.33 19.74 -14.92
C VAL A 837 10.30 20.37 -15.93
N GLU A 838 9.96 21.52 -16.52
CA GLU A 838 10.84 22.22 -17.47
C GLU A 838 12.17 22.64 -16.80
N THR A 839 12.10 23.27 -15.62
CA THR A 839 13.28 23.72 -14.86
C THR A 839 14.15 22.56 -14.39
N TYR A 840 13.62 21.62 -13.61
CA TYR A 840 14.44 20.58 -12.96
C TYR A 840 14.70 19.34 -13.81
N LEU A 841 13.78 18.98 -14.72
CA LEU A 841 13.88 17.73 -15.51
C LEU A 841 14.48 17.91 -16.91
N LYS A 842 14.33 19.09 -17.53
CA LYS A 842 14.85 19.35 -18.89
C LYS A 842 16.03 20.31 -18.95
N LYS A 843 16.00 21.43 -18.22
CA LYS A 843 17.00 22.51 -18.36
C LYS A 843 18.24 22.39 -17.46
N GLN A 844 18.14 21.66 -16.35
CA GLN A 844 19.22 21.56 -15.36
C GLN A 844 20.38 20.64 -15.80
N ASN A 845 21.39 21.21 -16.45
CA ASN A 845 22.65 20.53 -16.75
C ASN A 845 23.62 20.59 -15.56
N VAL A 846 24.61 19.69 -15.53
CA VAL A 846 25.50 19.51 -14.37
C VAL A 846 26.97 19.72 -14.73
N ARG A 847 27.67 20.55 -13.97
CA ARG A 847 29.13 20.77 -14.05
C ARG A 847 29.78 20.22 -12.78
N LEU A 848 30.21 18.96 -12.79
CA LEU A 848 30.69 18.25 -11.60
C LEU A 848 31.97 18.86 -11.02
N ASN A 849 32.00 19.07 -9.71
CA ASN A 849 33.20 19.44 -8.95
C ASN A 849 34.16 18.24 -8.92
N LEU A 850 35.20 18.30 -9.76
CA LEU A 850 36.12 17.17 -9.96
C LEU A 850 36.83 16.72 -8.67
N THR A 851 37.16 17.63 -7.75
CA THR A 851 37.80 17.30 -6.48
C THR A 851 36.86 16.50 -5.57
N ARG A 852 35.60 16.95 -5.42
CA ARG A 852 34.60 16.23 -4.61
C ARG A 852 34.23 14.91 -5.29
N PHE A 853 33.99 14.92 -6.59
CA PHE A 853 33.62 13.75 -7.38
C PHE A 853 34.70 12.66 -7.39
N ARG A 854 35.99 13.03 -7.45
CA ARG A 854 37.12 12.11 -7.29
C ARG A 854 37.05 11.30 -5.98
N GLY A 855 36.58 11.91 -4.89
CA GLY A 855 36.33 11.21 -3.63
C GLY A 855 35.24 10.13 -3.69
N TYR A 856 34.24 10.29 -4.57
CA TYR A 856 33.21 9.27 -4.83
C TYR A 856 33.73 8.18 -5.78
N LEU A 857 34.51 8.55 -6.80
CA LEU A 857 35.19 7.60 -7.69
C LEU A 857 36.11 6.65 -6.90
N LYS A 858 36.89 7.14 -5.92
CA LYS A 858 37.69 6.30 -5.02
C LYS A 858 36.85 5.27 -4.24
N LYS A 859 35.70 5.68 -3.70
CA LYS A 859 34.77 4.79 -2.99
C LYS A 859 34.16 3.74 -3.93
N ALA A 860 33.82 4.14 -5.16
CA ALA A 860 33.35 3.21 -6.18
C ALA A 860 34.45 2.24 -6.62
N PHE A 861 35.70 2.68 -6.74
CA PHE A 861 36.83 1.85 -7.18
C PHE A 861 37.09 0.72 -6.19
N VAL A 862 37.14 1.04 -4.88
CA VAL A 862 37.29 0.03 -3.82
C VAL A 862 36.15 -0.98 -3.84
N LYS A 863 34.90 -0.54 -4.03
CA LYS A 863 33.74 -1.43 -4.13
C LYS A 863 33.78 -2.30 -5.39
N ALA A 864 34.15 -1.74 -6.53
CA ALA A 864 34.28 -2.46 -7.79
C ALA A 864 35.41 -3.49 -7.74
N LYS A 865 36.56 -3.16 -7.11
CA LYS A 865 37.64 -4.14 -6.87
C LYS A 865 37.19 -5.27 -5.96
N ALA A 866 36.57 -4.96 -4.82
CA ALA A 866 36.01 -5.98 -3.93
C ALA A 866 34.84 -6.79 -4.52
N PHE A 867 34.34 -6.41 -5.70
CA PHE A 867 33.42 -7.22 -6.51
C PHE A 867 34.19 -8.10 -7.49
N MET A 868 35.12 -7.54 -8.28
CA MET A 868 36.02 -8.31 -9.16
C MET A 868 36.75 -9.44 -8.42
N ASP A 869 37.36 -9.13 -7.28
CA ASP A 869 38.13 -10.09 -6.46
C ASP A 869 37.26 -11.24 -5.90
N LYS A 870 35.93 -11.16 -6.02
CA LYS A 870 34.98 -12.23 -5.66
C LYS A 870 34.49 -13.06 -6.85
N GLU A 871 34.61 -12.55 -8.07
CA GLU A 871 34.20 -13.26 -9.29
C GLU A 871 35.33 -14.16 -9.85
N GLY A 872 36.60 -13.82 -9.58
CA GLY A 872 37.79 -14.61 -9.93
C GLY A 872 38.83 -13.81 -10.71
#